data_AF-A0A4Z0Z2C8-F1
#
_entry.id   AF-A0A4Z0Z2C8-F1
#
_cell.length_a   1.000
_cell.length_b   1.000
_cell.length_c   1.000
_cell.angle_alpha   90.00
_cell.angle_beta   90.00
_cell.angle_gamma   90.00
#
_symmetry.space_group_name_H-M   'P 1'
#
loop_
_entity.id
_entity.type
_entity.pdbx_description
1 polymer ?
#
loop_
_entity_poly.entity_id
_entity_poly.type
_entity_poly.pdbx_seq_one_letter_code
_entity_poly.pdbx_strand_id
1 'polypeptide(L)'
;MTPSKARKWYDIRWYSDEETKEDRKLIVRLDLLIVPYAVLAYWVKYLDQANLNNAYVAGLKEGLGFYGNELVQLQTFYIVGAVLGQLPFMFLFTYVPMYYLIPGMDVAWGIFTLLQFRITSFAELAAYRFLVGFFEAAFFPAVHYVLGSWYRGDEIARRGGIFYTGLSLGTLTAGLIQSAASSTLEGVHGLAGWRWMYIICAVITIPIGLFGYLVLPGTPDQPNRKVLSQQDVELAISRLHRSGHVSHEKFKWITVKKVLLTWHFWTIMLMDILFWNAGIHGSTGTFLLWIKSLGRYSASRVNELGTIAPALGIFYTLAVCFASDLLIGPAWAITVASVWNAIGLVILVIWNVPEPALWFAFSTIYAAVALSSVLHGWVNTQLRSSPAARSFTLVLINTVSQSTTIWTPLLTFKTVEAPRFPKGFAFCLASAVLLIVVVHGLNSYLKRAEYLFNPEVHEYDDLARSFIPIYAWSTAMPRILRLPVHEVRNGLSDIIATWRDILTLEARPMWGPGGITPCRIPAPRYLITQGDPASGSAIRGVCDHIMDGLLDDTSDCVPKEAAREALIATSSNPVDKSATKRTLGYWIELAKLLDKGGFNALFLADTYGGYDTYEGSLDNCIRRAAQWPVTDPTIAISAMAAVTKNLSFAITASTSFEPPFLLAKRFSTLDHFTQGRFGWNIVTSWKKAAFKAIGLENPIEHDERYRQADEYLNVLYKLWEGSWADDAINPDPENDSYADPGKIRTINHKGGFFTLNSRHIVDPSPQRTPFLFQAGTSDAGSEFAASHAEGIFVSSHSPAILRPKIARIRELAKARGRDPRSLKFFATFTPILGRTDEEAKAKYAELSRHASTIGGLVLVSGWTGIDLSRVPLDQELSASDVHEDHRISSLLEAFTATSPDVPRWTPRTVAEKAAIGGLGPVGVGSPETVAIKMEEWIREGDLDGFNIGYVTTPGSFEDVVELLIPELRRRGLYPEAQENEGETLTARERVYGKGQKGLRDDHPGSRYKYDRYPIEEDVAAGDETHQ
;
A
#
# COMPACT_ATOMS: atom_id res chain seq x y z
N MET A 1 9.64 -38.34 23.50
CA MET A 1 10.81 -37.54 23.93
C MET A 1 10.80 -37.48 25.44
N THR A 2 11.91 -37.84 26.10
CA THR A 2 12.08 -37.69 27.55
C THR A 2 12.02 -36.19 27.93
N PRO A 3 11.39 -35.83 29.06
CA PRO A 3 11.28 -34.42 29.46
C PRO A 3 12.67 -33.84 29.73
N SER A 4 12.99 -32.77 29.00
CA SER A 4 14.21 -31.98 29.16
C SER A 4 14.24 -31.36 30.57
N LYS A 5 15.19 -31.77 31.42
CA LYS A 5 15.46 -31.14 32.72
C LYS A 5 15.57 -29.61 32.58
N ALA A 6 14.95 -28.87 33.50
CA ALA A 6 15.08 -27.42 33.60
C ALA A 6 16.56 -27.01 33.63
N ARG A 7 16.93 -26.10 32.73
CA ARG A 7 18.32 -25.72 32.41
C ARG A 7 18.94 -24.87 33.51
N LYS A 8 20.25 -25.02 33.73
CA LYS A 8 21.02 -24.15 34.63
C LYS A 8 21.57 -22.96 33.86
N TRP A 9 21.47 -21.76 34.43
CA TRP A 9 21.80 -20.46 33.80
C TRP A 9 23.26 -20.30 33.32
N TYR A 10 24.17 -21.18 33.73
CA TYR A 10 25.60 -21.12 33.40
C TYR A 10 26.04 -22.13 32.32
N ASP A 11 25.13 -22.97 31.80
CA ASP A 11 25.45 -23.95 30.75
C ASP A 11 25.33 -23.33 29.35
N ILE A 12 26.33 -22.52 28.96
CA ILE A 12 26.40 -21.86 27.64
C ILE A 12 26.77 -22.89 26.57
N ARG A 13 25.77 -23.55 25.98
CA ARG A 13 25.98 -24.55 24.93
C ARG A 13 26.28 -23.93 23.57
N TRP A 14 27.54 -23.66 23.23
CA TRP A 14 27.92 -23.18 21.88
C TRP A 14 27.57 -24.19 20.75
N TYR A 15 27.47 -25.48 21.10
CA TYR A 15 27.18 -26.63 20.22
C TYR A 15 25.92 -27.36 20.71
N SER A 16 25.17 -27.98 19.80
CA SER A 16 24.03 -28.83 20.17
C SER A 16 24.51 -30.23 20.61
N ASP A 17 23.73 -30.92 21.47
CA ASP A 17 24.09 -32.28 21.94
C ASP A 17 24.16 -33.31 20.79
N GLU A 18 23.49 -33.04 19.68
CA GLU A 18 23.39 -33.93 18.50
C GLU A 18 24.56 -33.76 17.49
N GLU A 19 25.51 -32.85 17.75
CA GLU A 19 26.62 -32.56 16.82
C GLU A 19 27.80 -33.53 16.96
N THR A 20 28.27 -34.07 15.82
CA THR A 20 29.49 -34.89 15.74
C THR A 20 30.75 -34.04 15.94
N LYS A 21 31.91 -34.68 16.14
CA LYS A 21 33.19 -33.97 16.28
C LYS A 21 33.55 -33.19 15.01
N GLU A 22 33.19 -33.73 13.85
CA GLU A 22 33.38 -33.13 12.54
C GLU A 22 32.48 -31.91 12.35
N ASP A 23 31.21 -31.99 12.78
CA ASP A 23 30.27 -30.86 12.76
C ASP A 23 30.82 -29.67 13.58
N ARG A 24 31.35 -29.94 14.78
CA ARG A 24 31.93 -28.90 15.64
C ARG A 24 33.15 -28.23 15.00
N LYS A 25 34.03 -29.00 14.36
CA LYS A 25 35.23 -28.47 13.67
C LYS A 25 34.85 -27.56 12.51
N LEU A 26 33.83 -27.93 11.75
CA LEU A 26 33.28 -27.11 10.67
C LEU A 26 32.69 -25.80 11.19
N ILE A 27 31.90 -25.85 12.27
CA ILE A 27 31.29 -24.66 12.89
C ILE A 27 32.36 -23.68 13.37
N VAL A 28 33.39 -24.16 14.08
CA VAL A 28 34.52 -23.31 14.51
C VAL A 28 35.17 -22.63 13.31
N ARG A 29 35.39 -23.37 12.23
CA ARG A 29 36.00 -22.83 11.03
C ARG A 29 35.13 -21.74 10.39
N LEU A 30 33.83 -21.98 10.25
CA LEU A 30 32.88 -20.99 9.75
C LEU A 30 32.82 -19.75 10.67
N ASP A 31 32.83 -19.96 12.00
CA ASP A 31 32.83 -18.89 13.00
C ASP A 31 34.04 -17.98 12.85
N LEU A 32 35.22 -18.56 12.68
CA LEU A 32 36.48 -17.83 12.49
C LEU A 32 36.54 -17.05 11.17
N LEU A 33 35.77 -17.46 10.15
CA LEU A 33 35.73 -16.81 8.85
C LEU A 33 34.66 -15.70 8.80
N ILE A 34 33.43 -16.03 9.20
CA ILE A 34 32.26 -15.16 9.00
C ILE A 34 32.18 -14.08 10.08
N VAL A 35 32.30 -14.46 11.36
CA VAL A 35 31.97 -13.56 12.47
C VAL A 35 33.00 -12.43 12.62
N PRO A 36 34.33 -12.69 12.65
CA PRO A 36 35.33 -11.61 12.71
C PRO A 36 35.24 -10.64 11.54
N TYR A 37 35.06 -11.15 10.32
CA TYR A 37 34.91 -10.29 9.15
C TYR A 37 33.64 -9.44 9.23
N ALA A 38 32.51 -10.03 9.62
CA ALA A 38 31.26 -9.28 9.78
C ALA A 38 31.40 -8.17 10.83
N VAL A 39 32.08 -8.43 11.96
CA VAL A 39 32.40 -7.42 12.98
C VAL A 39 33.29 -6.31 12.41
N LEU A 40 34.37 -6.66 11.71
CA LEU A 40 35.30 -5.69 11.13
C LEU A 40 34.63 -4.81 10.06
N ALA A 41 33.88 -5.41 9.15
CA ALA A 41 33.18 -4.67 8.10
C ALA A 41 32.10 -3.75 8.68
N TYR A 42 31.38 -4.18 9.72
CA TYR A 42 30.39 -3.34 10.40
C TYR A 42 31.03 -2.22 11.24
N TRP A 43 32.16 -2.52 11.89
CA TRP A 43 32.98 -1.55 12.60
C TRP A 43 33.40 -0.39 11.71
N VAL A 44 33.92 -0.68 10.52
CA VAL A 44 34.35 0.34 9.58
C VAL A 44 33.18 1.15 9.00
N LYS A 45 32.03 0.52 8.74
CA LYS A 45 30.84 1.25 8.26
C LYS A 45 30.37 2.28 9.27
N TYR A 46 30.28 1.91 10.55
CA TYR A 46 29.90 2.85 11.60
C TYR A 46 30.99 3.86 11.94
N LEU A 47 32.25 3.55 11.64
CA LEU A 47 33.35 4.52 11.67
C LEU A 47 33.06 5.71 10.73
N ASP A 48 32.64 5.43 9.49
CA ASP A 48 32.31 6.47 8.50
C ASP A 48 30.93 7.12 8.72
N GLN A 49 29.90 6.36 9.09
CA GLN A 49 28.59 6.94 9.36
C GLN A 49 28.64 7.97 10.50
N ALA A 50 29.38 7.66 11.57
CA ALA A 50 29.57 8.58 12.69
C ALA A 50 30.47 9.78 12.32
N ASN A 51 31.34 9.61 11.32
CA ASN A 51 32.30 10.63 10.89
C ASN A 51 31.62 11.94 10.49
N LEU A 52 30.44 11.91 9.85
CA LEU A 52 29.73 13.15 9.47
C LEU A 52 29.47 14.06 10.67
N ASN A 53 28.94 13.48 11.75
CA ASN A 53 28.57 14.20 12.96
C ASN A 53 29.81 14.71 13.70
N ASN A 54 30.84 13.87 13.78
CA ASN A 54 32.13 14.20 14.40
C ASN A 54 32.84 15.34 13.63
N ALA A 55 32.88 15.26 12.30
CA ALA A 55 33.42 16.28 11.41
C ALA A 55 32.62 17.60 11.49
N TYR A 56 31.29 17.52 11.57
CA TYR A 56 30.41 18.69 11.69
C TYR A 56 30.72 19.52 12.95
N VAL A 57 30.96 18.86 14.09
CA VAL A 57 31.36 19.57 15.32
C VAL A 57 32.84 19.98 15.31
N ALA A 58 33.67 19.33 14.49
CA ALA A 58 35.11 19.55 14.38
C ALA A 58 35.59 20.55 13.30
N GLY A 59 34.69 21.33 12.69
CA GLY A 59 35.06 22.40 11.76
C GLY A 59 34.53 22.25 10.33
N LEU A 60 33.84 21.15 10.00
CA LEU A 60 33.21 20.98 8.67
C LEU A 60 32.12 22.04 8.42
N LYS A 61 31.31 22.35 9.45
CA LYS A 61 30.25 23.36 9.37
C LYS A 61 30.83 24.71 8.98
N GLU A 62 31.88 25.14 9.67
CA GLU A 62 32.53 26.42 9.46
C GLU A 62 33.33 26.44 8.15
N GLY A 63 33.98 25.32 7.79
CA GLY A 63 34.83 25.20 6.60
C GLY A 63 34.09 25.18 5.26
N LEU A 64 32.83 24.72 5.22
CA LEU A 64 31.98 24.74 4.02
C LEU A 64 30.86 25.79 4.08
N GLY A 65 30.74 26.50 5.21
CA GLY A 65 29.69 27.50 5.42
C GLY A 65 28.30 26.88 5.49
N PHE A 66 28.11 25.84 6.31
CA PHE A 66 26.81 25.19 6.46
C PHE A 66 25.84 26.00 7.34
N TYR A 67 24.60 26.14 6.88
CA TYR A 67 23.51 26.87 7.53
C TYR A 67 22.24 26.02 7.69
N GLY A 68 21.40 26.38 8.65
CA GLY A 68 20.08 25.77 8.80
C GLY A 68 20.12 24.26 9.08
N ASN A 69 19.38 23.49 8.28
CA ASN A 69 19.14 22.04 8.45
C ASN A 69 20.01 21.14 7.56
N GLU A 70 21.09 21.68 6.99
CA GLU A 70 21.94 20.97 6.03
C GLU A 70 22.59 19.70 6.59
N LEU A 71 22.92 19.63 7.88
CA LEU A 71 23.45 18.40 8.50
C LEU A 71 22.45 17.25 8.38
N VAL A 72 21.19 17.51 8.74
CA VAL A 72 20.14 16.49 8.72
C VAL A 72 19.79 16.12 7.28
N GLN A 73 19.84 17.07 6.34
CA GLN A 73 19.68 16.77 4.92
C GLN A 73 20.79 15.84 4.40
N LEU A 74 22.05 16.04 4.77
CA LEU A 74 23.16 15.15 4.39
C LEU A 74 22.98 13.74 4.97
N GLN A 75 22.52 13.64 6.22
CA GLN A 75 22.13 12.36 6.82
C GLN A 75 20.97 11.72 6.05
N THR A 76 19.97 12.50 5.62
CA THR A 76 18.86 11.98 4.81
C THR A 76 19.33 11.47 3.44
N PHE A 77 20.23 12.18 2.73
CA PHE A 77 20.76 11.70 1.44
C PHE A 77 21.43 10.33 1.55
N TYR A 78 22.15 10.08 2.65
CA TYR A 78 22.68 8.77 2.97
C TYR A 78 21.57 7.71 3.06
N ILE A 79 20.53 7.98 3.85
CA ILE A 79 19.41 7.04 4.06
C ILE A 79 18.66 6.77 2.74
N VAL A 80 18.43 7.81 1.92
CA VAL A 80 17.81 7.67 0.59
C VAL A 80 18.65 6.74 -0.30
N GLY A 81 19.97 6.94 -0.33
CA GLY A 81 20.88 6.04 -1.03
C GLY A 81 20.78 4.60 -0.53
N ALA A 82 20.78 4.40 0.78
CA ALA A 82 20.69 3.07 1.40
C ALA A 82 19.36 2.35 1.07
N VAL A 83 18.23 3.04 1.15
CA VAL A 83 16.91 2.45 0.84
C VAL A 83 16.80 2.12 -0.64
N LEU A 84 17.24 3.03 -1.53
CA LEU A 84 17.22 2.78 -2.97
C LEU A 84 18.18 1.67 -3.40
N GLY A 85 19.34 1.54 -2.74
CA GLY A 85 20.28 0.46 -2.99
C GLY A 85 19.77 -0.91 -2.57
N GLN A 86 18.93 -1.01 -1.53
CA GLN A 86 18.46 -2.29 -1.00
C GLN A 86 17.65 -3.09 -2.03
N LEU A 87 16.85 -2.41 -2.85
CA LEU A 87 16.00 -3.03 -3.86
C LEU A 87 16.80 -3.78 -4.94
N PRO A 88 17.73 -3.17 -5.69
CA PRO A 88 18.52 -3.88 -6.69
C PRO A 88 19.41 -4.94 -6.04
N PHE A 89 20.08 -4.63 -4.93
CA PHE A 89 21.03 -5.56 -4.32
C PHE A 89 20.35 -6.80 -3.71
N MET A 90 19.08 -6.70 -3.28
CA MET A 90 18.29 -7.88 -2.89
C MET A 90 18.22 -8.92 -4.02
N PHE A 91 18.01 -8.48 -5.27
CA PHE A 91 18.00 -9.39 -6.41
C PHE A 91 19.40 -9.90 -6.75
N LEU A 92 20.45 -9.06 -6.61
CA LEU A 92 21.82 -9.49 -6.89
C LEU A 92 22.30 -10.61 -5.96
N PHE A 93 21.78 -10.75 -4.75
CA PHE A 93 22.16 -11.84 -3.82
C PHE A 93 21.98 -13.24 -4.41
N THR A 94 21.02 -13.42 -5.34
CA THR A 94 20.77 -14.73 -5.96
C THR A 94 21.62 -14.97 -7.22
N TYR A 95 22.15 -13.91 -7.84
CA TYR A 95 22.87 -14.00 -9.11
C TYR A 95 24.38 -13.89 -8.96
N VAL A 96 24.86 -13.10 -8.00
CA VAL A 96 26.27 -12.79 -7.81
C VAL A 96 26.78 -13.42 -6.51
N PRO A 97 27.93 -14.12 -6.52
CA PRO A 97 28.48 -14.70 -5.31
C PRO A 97 28.76 -13.66 -4.23
N MET A 98 28.34 -13.95 -3.00
CA MET A 98 28.44 -13.02 -1.86
C MET A 98 29.88 -12.59 -1.55
N TYR A 99 30.85 -13.47 -1.83
CA TYR A 99 32.28 -13.16 -1.65
C TYR A 99 32.84 -12.22 -2.73
N TYR A 100 32.10 -11.94 -3.81
CA TYR A 100 32.41 -10.85 -4.73
C TYR A 100 31.62 -9.59 -4.42
N LEU A 101 30.33 -9.77 -4.09
CA LEU A 101 29.39 -8.67 -3.91
C LEU A 101 29.71 -7.81 -2.67
N ILE A 102 29.80 -8.43 -1.47
CA ILE A 102 30.06 -7.69 -0.22
C ILE A 102 31.40 -6.94 -0.30
N PRO A 103 32.53 -7.59 -0.67
CA PRO A 103 33.80 -6.89 -0.78
C PRO A 103 33.82 -5.78 -1.84
N GLY A 104 33.19 -5.99 -3.00
CA GLY A 104 33.13 -4.98 -4.06
C GLY A 104 32.37 -3.73 -3.63
N MET A 105 31.29 -3.91 -2.88
CA MET A 105 30.52 -2.84 -2.28
C MET A 105 31.31 -2.10 -1.20
N ASP A 106 32.04 -2.80 -0.33
CA ASP A 106 32.89 -2.19 0.70
C ASP A 106 34.06 -1.39 0.11
N VAL A 107 34.65 -1.85 -0.99
CA VAL A 107 35.68 -1.10 -1.72
C VAL A 107 35.08 0.15 -2.37
N ALA A 108 33.93 0.03 -3.04
CA ALA A 108 33.24 1.19 -3.62
C ALA A 108 32.87 2.22 -2.55
N TRP A 109 32.34 1.77 -1.41
CA TRP A 109 32.10 2.59 -0.23
C TRP A 109 33.37 3.32 0.22
N GLY A 110 34.50 2.62 0.35
CA GLY A 110 35.77 3.21 0.76
C GLY A 110 36.28 4.27 -0.22
N ILE A 111 36.07 4.07 -1.52
CA ILE A 111 36.42 5.05 -2.56
C ILE A 111 35.57 6.31 -2.44
N PHE A 112 34.24 6.19 -2.32
CA PHE A 112 33.38 7.37 -2.16
C PHE A 112 33.57 8.05 -0.81
N THR A 113 33.96 7.31 0.23
CA THR A 113 34.41 7.86 1.51
C THR A 113 35.66 8.72 1.34
N LEU A 114 36.65 8.22 0.59
CA LEU A 114 37.86 8.98 0.29
C LEU A 114 37.51 10.29 -0.44
N LEU A 115 36.66 10.24 -1.46
CA LEU A 115 36.30 11.43 -2.23
C LEU A 115 35.68 12.56 -1.39
N GLN A 116 35.14 12.27 -0.20
CA GLN A 116 34.64 13.29 0.72
C GLN A 116 35.74 14.20 1.29
N PHE A 117 37.02 13.79 1.32
CA PHE A 117 38.08 14.66 1.86
C PHE A 117 38.30 15.93 1.01
N ARG A 118 37.93 15.93 -0.28
CA ARG A 118 38.22 17.02 -1.24
C ARG A 118 37.03 17.93 -1.56
N ILE A 119 35.92 17.74 -0.85
CA ILE A 119 34.69 18.48 -1.09
C ILE A 119 34.87 19.99 -0.89
N THR A 120 34.18 20.78 -1.70
CA THR A 120 34.12 22.25 -1.57
C THR A 120 32.70 22.79 -1.49
N SER A 121 31.68 21.95 -1.76
CA SER A 121 30.28 22.36 -1.77
C SER A 121 29.37 21.36 -1.06
N PHE A 122 28.20 21.84 -0.64
CA PHE A 122 27.13 21.00 -0.07
C PHE A 122 26.66 19.93 -1.06
N ALA A 123 26.40 20.31 -2.31
CA ALA A 123 25.85 19.41 -3.33
C ALA A 123 26.78 18.22 -3.61
N GLU A 124 28.09 18.48 -3.62
CA GLU A 124 29.10 17.45 -3.80
C GLU A 124 29.14 16.47 -2.61
N LEU A 125 29.09 16.99 -1.38
CA LEU A 125 29.00 16.14 -0.19
C LEU A 125 27.70 15.32 -0.18
N ALA A 126 26.57 15.92 -0.57
CA ALA A 126 25.29 15.23 -0.68
C ALA A 126 25.34 14.06 -1.69
N ALA A 127 25.96 14.27 -2.85
CA ALA A 127 26.15 13.24 -3.86
C ALA A 127 27.01 12.08 -3.35
N TYR A 128 28.13 12.37 -2.67
CA TYR A 128 28.94 11.31 -2.06
C TYR A 128 28.21 10.60 -0.92
N ARG A 129 27.45 11.32 -0.10
CA ARG A 129 26.64 10.71 0.96
C ARG A 129 25.59 9.75 0.39
N PHE A 130 24.94 10.12 -0.70
CA PHE A 130 24.03 9.23 -1.43
C PHE A 130 24.74 7.97 -1.94
N LEU A 131 25.88 8.12 -2.62
CA LEU A 131 26.61 6.97 -3.17
C LEU A 131 27.15 6.05 -2.08
N VAL A 132 27.69 6.62 -1.00
CA VAL A 132 28.09 5.87 0.19
C VAL A 132 26.89 5.09 0.72
N GLY A 133 25.74 5.73 0.97
CA GLY A 133 24.51 5.01 1.37
C GLY A 133 24.12 3.88 0.41
N PHE A 134 24.15 4.13 -0.90
CA PHE A 134 23.82 3.15 -1.93
C PHE A 134 24.69 1.89 -1.87
N PHE A 135 26.00 2.03 -1.64
CA PHE A 135 26.93 0.89 -1.55
C PHE A 135 26.94 0.20 -0.18
N GLU A 136 26.29 0.71 0.87
CA GLU A 136 26.10 -0.06 2.12
C GLU A 136 24.76 -0.73 2.24
N ALA A 137 23.77 -0.23 1.51
CA ALA A 137 22.39 -0.70 1.47
C ALA A 137 22.20 -2.20 1.74
N ALA A 138 22.99 -3.03 1.04
CA ALA A 138 22.84 -4.48 1.06
C ALA A 138 23.63 -5.19 2.16
N PHE A 139 24.58 -4.53 2.83
CA PHE A 139 25.50 -5.20 3.75
C PHE A 139 24.78 -5.89 4.91
N PHE A 140 23.87 -5.17 5.57
CA PHE A 140 23.16 -5.72 6.71
C PHE A 140 22.27 -6.93 6.33
N PRO A 141 21.42 -6.85 5.28
CA PRO A 141 20.73 -8.01 4.74
C PRO A 141 21.65 -9.14 4.26
N ALA A 142 22.77 -8.80 3.62
CA ALA A 142 23.73 -9.75 3.07
C ALA A 142 24.38 -10.61 4.17
N VAL A 143 24.81 -10.00 5.27
CA VAL A 143 25.39 -10.73 6.40
C VAL A 143 24.36 -11.67 7.02
N HIS A 144 23.11 -11.22 7.20
CA HIS A 144 22.04 -12.07 7.71
C HIS A 144 21.69 -13.22 6.74
N TYR A 145 21.77 -12.97 5.44
CA TYR A 145 21.60 -14.00 4.41
C TYR A 145 22.72 -15.05 4.47
N VAL A 146 23.98 -14.63 4.59
CA VAL A 146 25.14 -15.54 4.75
C VAL A 146 25.03 -16.34 6.05
N LEU A 147 24.70 -15.70 7.18
CA LEU A 147 24.49 -16.39 8.45
C LEU A 147 23.34 -17.40 8.36
N GLY A 148 22.23 -17.03 7.72
CA GLY A 148 21.08 -17.91 7.48
C GLY A 148 21.38 -19.09 6.56
N SER A 149 22.39 -18.98 5.70
CA SER A 149 22.77 -20.02 4.75
C SER A 149 23.69 -21.09 5.36
N TRP A 150 24.50 -20.74 6.37
CA TRP A 150 25.50 -21.64 6.96
C TRP A 150 25.14 -22.18 8.35
N TYR A 151 24.30 -21.47 9.10
CA TYR A 151 23.99 -21.79 10.51
C TYR A 151 22.53 -22.15 10.73
N ARG A 152 22.27 -22.91 11.79
CA ARG A 152 20.90 -23.25 12.21
C ARG A 152 20.26 -22.10 13.00
N GLY A 153 18.94 -22.11 13.10
CA GLY A 153 18.18 -21.01 13.73
C GLY A 153 18.59 -20.69 15.17
N ASP A 154 18.99 -21.70 15.96
CA ASP A 154 19.46 -21.59 17.34
C ASP A 154 20.93 -21.14 17.48
N GLU A 155 21.67 -21.10 16.37
CA GLU A 155 23.07 -20.69 16.29
C GLU A 155 23.23 -19.23 15.86
N ILE A 156 22.25 -18.68 15.13
CA ILE A 156 22.35 -17.36 14.49
C ILE A 156 22.28 -16.22 15.50
N ALA A 157 21.41 -16.30 16.51
CA ALA A 157 21.16 -15.20 17.45
C ALA A 157 22.44 -14.74 18.18
N ARG A 158 23.25 -15.69 18.66
CA ARG A 158 24.49 -15.42 19.41
C ARG A 158 25.58 -14.80 18.55
N ARG A 159 25.72 -15.28 17.31
CA ARG A 159 26.67 -14.73 16.31
C ARG A 159 26.23 -13.35 15.85
N GLY A 160 24.92 -13.14 15.67
CA GLY A 160 24.32 -11.84 15.45
C GLY A 160 24.65 -10.85 16.56
N GLY A 161 24.52 -11.25 17.83
CA GLY A 161 24.89 -10.41 18.98
C GLY A 161 26.34 -9.94 18.96
N ILE A 162 27.30 -10.83 18.61
CA ILE A 162 28.71 -10.47 18.46
C ILE A 162 28.90 -9.50 17.28
N PHE A 163 28.28 -9.77 16.13
CA PHE A 163 28.30 -8.88 14.97
C PHE A 163 27.89 -7.44 15.31
N TYR A 164 26.81 -7.26 16.08
CA TYR A 164 26.30 -5.94 16.46
C TYR A 164 27.24 -5.12 17.34
N THR A 165 28.20 -5.74 18.03
CA THR A 165 29.22 -5.01 18.80
C THR A 165 30.09 -4.12 17.90
N GLY A 166 30.24 -4.48 16.62
CA GLY A 166 30.94 -3.68 15.62
C GLY A 166 30.36 -2.27 15.46
N LEU A 167 29.03 -2.11 15.56
CA LEU A 167 28.36 -0.80 15.48
C LEU A 167 28.86 0.16 16.56
N SER A 168 28.73 -0.25 17.83
CA SER A 168 29.07 0.62 18.96
C SER A 168 30.58 0.87 19.02
N LEU A 169 31.38 -0.15 18.70
CA LEU A 169 32.83 0.00 18.57
C LEU A 169 33.21 0.99 17.47
N GLY A 170 32.51 0.96 16.32
CA GLY A 170 32.76 1.85 15.18
C GLY A 170 32.52 3.30 15.55
N THR A 171 31.33 3.59 16.08
CA THR A 171 30.96 4.94 16.55
C THR A 171 31.89 5.47 17.65
N LEU A 172 32.27 4.61 18.60
CA LEU A 172 33.25 4.95 19.65
C LEU A 172 34.60 5.33 19.05
N THR A 173 35.14 4.47 18.19
CA THR A 173 36.46 4.72 17.56
C THR A 173 36.43 5.93 16.65
N ALA A 174 35.32 6.25 16.00
CA ALA A 174 35.19 7.43 15.16
C ALA A 174 35.38 8.73 15.95
N GLY A 175 34.78 8.82 17.14
CA GLY A 175 34.96 9.99 18.02
C GLY A 175 36.40 10.13 18.51
N LEU A 176 37.06 9.02 18.86
CA LEU A 176 38.46 9.03 19.29
C LEU A 176 39.41 9.42 18.16
N ILE A 177 39.25 8.85 16.97
CA ILE A 177 40.09 9.18 15.80
C ILE A 177 39.85 10.63 15.37
N GLN A 178 38.61 11.12 15.35
CA GLN A 178 38.35 12.53 15.06
C GLN A 178 38.98 13.46 16.10
N SER A 179 38.89 13.10 17.40
CA SER A 179 39.54 13.87 18.46
C SER A 179 41.05 13.95 18.26
N ALA A 180 41.69 12.82 17.94
CA ALA A 180 43.11 12.77 17.62
C ALA A 180 43.44 13.61 16.38
N ALA A 181 42.72 13.41 15.27
CA ALA A 181 42.93 14.14 14.03
C ALA A 181 42.79 15.67 14.20
N SER A 182 41.80 16.13 14.95
CA SER A 182 41.64 17.56 15.26
C SER A 182 42.72 18.13 16.18
N SER A 183 43.42 17.29 16.95
CA SER A 183 44.49 17.72 17.86
C SER A 183 45.89 17.68 17.24
N THR A 184 46.16 16.72 16.34
CA THR A 184 47.51 16.45 15.81
C THR A 184 47.65 16.67 14.31
N LEU A 185 46.57 16.58 13.53
CA LEU A 185 46.60 16.66 12.07
C LEU A 185 45.99 17.95 11.51
N GLU A 186 45.51 18.84 12.37
CA GLU A 186 44.99 20.15 11.95
C GLU A 186 46.08 20.97 11.25
N GLY A 187 45.86 21.34 9.98
CA GLY A 187 46.79 22.13 9.17
C GLY A 187 47.94 21.33 8.53
N VAL A 188 48.07 20.03 8.83
CA VAL A 188 49.10 19.16 8.22
C VAL A 188 48.80 18.99 6.73
N HIS A 189 49.81 19.27 5.88
CA HIS A 189 49.67 19.35 4.43
C HIS A 189 48.58 20.33 3.94
N GLY A 190 48.23 21.34 4.76
CA GLY A 190 47.19 22.33 4.42
C GLY A 190 45.75 21.80 4.53
N LEU A 191 45.55 20.61 5.12
CA LEU A 191 44.24 20.00 5.30
C LEU A 191 43.72 20.24 6.74
N ALA A 192 42.42 20.53 6.85
CA ALA A 192 41.73 20.55 8.15
C ALA A 192 41.65 19.15 8.76
N GLY A 193 41.63 19.05 10.09
CA GLY A 193 41.63 17.76 10.80
C GLY A 193 40.42 16.88 10.49
N TRP A 194 39.27 17.47 10.15
CA TRP A 194 38.10 16.71 9.69
C TRP A 194 38.29 16.08 8.30
N ARG A 195 39.11 16.69 7.41
CA ARG A 195 39.41 16.11 6.09
C ARG A 195 40.29 14.87 6.22
N TRP A 196 41.25 14.89 7.15
CA TRP A 196 42.10 13.75 7.47
C TRP A 196 41.29 12.53 7.93
N MET A 197 40.20 12.75 8.65
CA MET A 197 39.35 11.66 9.11
C MET A 197 38.74 10.85 7.96
N TYR A 198 38.32 11.49 6.86
CA TYR A 198 37.86 10.78 5.65
C TYR A 198 38.95 9.94 4.98
N ILE A 199 40.18 10.45 4.95
CA ILE A 199 41.34 9.72 4.41
C ILE A 199 41.64 8.49 5.28
N ILE A 200 41.71 8.66 6.60
CA ILE A 200 41.97 7.58 7.55
C ILE A 200 40.89 6.51 7.45
N CYS A 201 39.60 6.90 7.40
CA CYS A 201 38.49 5.98 7.22
C CYS A 201 38.66 5.15 5.95
N ALA A 202 38.95 5.78 4.80
CA ALA A 202 39.14 5.06 3.54
C ALA A 202 40.35 4.10 3.54
N VAL A 203 41.47 4.52 4.14
CA VAL A 203 42.68 3.70 4.27
C VAL A 203 42.45 2.46 5.13
N ILE A 204 41.56 2.54 6.13
CA ILE A 204 41.15 1.37 6.93
C ILE A 204 40.12 0.52 6.15
N THR A 205 39.19 1.16 5.44
CA THR A 205 38.06 0.48 4.78
C THR A 205 38.48 -0.36 3.58
N ILE A 206 39.25 0.22 2.66
CA ILE A 206 39.57 -0.45 1.39
C ILE A 206 40.33 -1.78 1.62
N PRO A 207 41.35 -1.86 2.49
CA PRO A 207 42.02 -3.13 2.79
C PRO A 207 41.09 -4.17 3.43
N ILE A 208 40.19 -3.75 4.33
CA ILE A 208 39.22 -4.67 4.95
C ILE A 208 38.23 -5.19 3.92
N GLY A 209 37.76 -4.33 3.01
CA GLY A 209 36.96 -4.72 1.85
C GLY A 209 37.69 -5.75 0.99
N LEU A 210 38.94 -5.46 0.59
CA LEU A 210 39.77 -6.38 -0.21
C LEU A 210 40.04 -7.71 0.50
N PHE A 211 40.24 -7.69 1.82
CA PHE A 211 40.41 -8.89 2.64
C PHE A 211 39.17 -9.80 2.61
N GLY A 212 37.98 -9.22 2.47
CA GLY A 212 36.72 -9.95 2.32
C GLY A 212 36.71 -10.95 1.15
N TYR A 213 37.38 -10.64 0.03
CA TYR A 213 37.49 -11.57 -1.11
C TYR A 213 38.23 -12.87 -0.75
N LEU A 214 39.10 -12.83 0.26
CA LEU A 214 39.93 -13.96 0.68
C LEU A 214 39.35 -14.73 1.85
N VAL A 215 38.43 -14.15 2.63
CA VAL A 215 37.91 -14.74 3.88
C VAL A 215 36.45 -15.18 3.76
N LEU A 216 35.62 -14.45 3.03
CA LEU A 216 34.19 -14.77 2.95
C LEU A 216 33.97 -16.13 2.28
N PRO A 217 33.26 -17.08 2.95
CA PRO A 217 33.01 -18.41 2.39
C PRO A 217 31.94 -18.43 1.29
N GLY A 218 31.23 -17.33 1.03
CA GLY A 218 30.10 -17.29 0.10
C GLY A 218 28.83 -17.90 0.72
N THR A 219 28.04 -18.59 -0.09
CA THR A 219 26.89 -19.42 0.33
C THR A 219 27.12 -20.88 -0.06
N PRO A 220 26.40 -21.87 0.51
CA PRO A 220 26.55 -23.27 0.11
C PRO A 220 26.34 -23.50 -1.41
N ASP A 221 25.46 -22.72 -2.04
CA ASP A 221 25.20 -22.76 -3.49
C ASP A 221 26.34 -22.17 -4.33
N GLN A 222 26.98 -21.13 -3.81
CA GLN A 222 28.06 -20.40 -4.47
C GLN A 222 29.26 -20.28 -3.52
N PRO A 223 29.92 -21.40 -3.17
CA PRO A 223 30.94 -21.42 -2.14
C PRO A 223 32.26 -20.85 -2.67
N ASN A 224 32.95 -20.11 -1.82
CA ASN A 224 34.31 -19.69 -2.08
C ASN A 224 35.26 -20.87 -1.88
N ARG A 225 35.56 -21.57 -2.98
CA ARG A 225 36.45 -22.74 -3.00
C ARG A 225 37.89 -22.45 -2.61
N LYS A 226 38.30 -21.18 -2.48
CA LYS A 226 39.62 -20.81 -1.95
C LYS A 226 39.72 -20.99 -0.44
N VAL A 227 38.57 -20.95 0.26
CA VAL A 227 38.50 -20.93 1.73
C VAL A 227 37.96 -22.23 2.30
N LEU A 228 36.96 -22.82 1.63
CA LEU A 228 36.29 -24.06 2.02
C LEU A 228 36.59 -25.18 1.02
N SER A 229 36.84 -26.38 1.55
CA SER A 229 36.98 -27.58 0.72
C SER A 229 35.61 -28.13 0.30
N GLN A 230 35.58 -28.94 -0.75
CA GLN A 230 34.35 -29.61 -1.21
C GLN A 230 33.72 -30.47 -0.10
N GLN A 231 34.56 -31.13 0.72
CA GLN A 231 34.12 -31.94 1.87
C GLN A 231 33.45 -31.08 2.95
N ASP A 232 33.99 -29.87 3.22
CA ASP A 232 33.40 -28.94 4.19
C ASP A 232 32.01 -28.47 3.74
N VAL A 233 31.81 -28.24 2.44
CA VAL A 233 30.53 -27.81 1.86
C VAL A 233 29.49 -28.93 1.93
N GLU A 234 29.87 -30.17 1.57
CA GLU A 234 28.99 -31.33 1.64
C GLU A 234 28.61 -31.67 3.09
N LEU A 235 29.55 -31.52 4.04
CA LEU A 235 29.28 -31.65 5.47
C LEU A 235 28.31 -30.57 5.97
N ALA A 236 28.47 -29.32 5.52
CA ALA A 236 27.55 -28.23 5.87
C ALA A 236 26.12 -28.50 5.36
N ILE A 237 25.99 -28.90 4.09
CA ILE A 237 24.69 -29.21 3.45
C ILE A 237 24.02 -30.39 4.16
N SER A 238 24.74 -31.49 4.39
CA SER A 238 24.21 -32.66 5.08
C SER A 238 23.78 -32.37 6.52
N ARG A 239 24.50 -31.50 7.24
CA ARG A 239 24.13 -31.01 8.59
C ARG A 239 22.83 -30.20 8.58
N LEU A 240 22.66 -29.31 7.61
CA LEU A 240 21.43 -28.53 7.46
C LEU A 240 20.24 -29.44 7.10
N HIS A 241 20.43 -30.39 6.19
CA HIS A 241 19.40 -31.38 5.84
C HIS A 241 19.00 -32.28 7.01
N ARG A 242 19.95 -32.75 7.83
CA ARG A 242 19.68 -33.52 9.07
C ARG A 242 18.77 -32.77 10.04
N SER A 243 18.79 -31.44 10.01
CA SER A 243 18.01 -30.57 10.90
C SER A 243 16.71 -30.06 10.25
N GLY A 244 16.30 -30.61 9.10
CA GLY A 244 15.09 -30.20 8.38
C GLY A 244 15.21 -28.85 7.65
N HIS A 245 16.41 -28.27 7.55
CA HIS A 245 16.65 -27.08 6.73
C HIS A 245 16.75 -27.47 5.26
N VAL A 246 15.81 -27.04 4.44
CA VAL A 246 15.84 -27.23 2.98
C VAL A 246 16.50 -26.01 2.36
N SER A 247 17.75 -26.14 1.88
CA SER A 247 18.52 -25.04 1.28
C SER A 247 18.09 -24.67 -0.15
N HIS A 248 17.01 -25.26 -0.68
CA HIS A 248 16.67 -25.16 -2.10
C HIS A 248 15.18 -24.97 -2.38
N GLU A 249 14.57 -23.89 -1.89
CA GLU A 249 13.36 -23.37 -2.55
C GLU A 249 13.72 -22.18 -3.43
N LYS A 250 13.57 -22.35 -4.74
CA LYS A 250 13.53 -21.21 -5.69
C LYS A 250 12.43 -20.25 -5.22
N PHE A 251 12.70 -18.95 -5.29
CA PHE A 251 11.76 -17.91 -4.91
C PHE A 251 10.42 -18.09 -5.66
N LYS A 252 9.36 -18.45 -4.93
CA LYS A 252 7.99 -18.58 -5.45
C LYS A 252 7.20 -17.35 -4.99
N TRP A 253 6.64 -16.60 -5.95
CA TRP A 253 5.75 -15.46 -5.67
C TRP A 253 4.57 -15.80 -4.75
N ILE A 254 4.14 -17.07 -4.75
CA ILE A 254 3.10 -17.59 -3.86
C ILE A 254 3.50 -17.49 -2.38
N THR A 255 4.78 -17.75 -2.05
CA THR A 255 5.28 -17.68 -0.67
C THR A 255 5.29 -16.23 -0.17
N VAL A 256 5.67 -15.27 -1.01
CA VAL A 256 5.58 -13.84 -0.70
C VAL A 256 4.14 -13.42 -0.46
N LYS A 257 3.21 -13.83 -1.33
CA LYS A 257 1.77 -13.54 -1.15
C LYS A 257 1.26 -14.11 0.18
N LYS A 258 1.66 -15.33 0.55
CA LYS A 258 1.29 -15.94 1.85
C LYS A 258 1.83 -15.15 3.04
N VAL A 259 3.10 -14.73 3.00
CA VAL A 259 3.71 -13.91 4.06
C VAL A 259 2.99 -12.57 4.19
N LEU A 260 2.78 -11.85 3.08
CA LEU A 260 2.12 -10.54 3.06
C LEU A 260 0.64 -10.60 3.48
N LEU A 261 -0.05 -11.71 3.25
CA LEU A 261 -1.44 -11.90 3.69
C LEU A 261 -1.55 -12.30 5.16
N THR A 262 -0.45 -12.64 5.82
CA THR A 262 -0.46 -13.05 7.22
C THR A 262 -0.40 -11.82 8.12
N TRP A 263 -1.35 -11.67 9.03
CA TRP A 263 -1.40 -10.52 9.96
C TRP A 263 -0.16 -10.42 10.87
N HIS A 264 0.48 -11.55 11.20
CA HIS A 264 1.75 -11.61 11.96
C HIS A 264 2.86 -10.79 11.27
N PHE A 265 2.94 -10.81 9.94
CA PHE A 265 3.94 -10.05 9.18
C PHE A 265 3.77 -8.55 9.41
N TRP A 266 2.54 -8.03 9.34
CA TRP A 266 2.26 -6.61 9.56
C TRP A 266 2.55 -6.17 10.99
N THR A 267 2.36 -7.06 11.97
CA THR A 267 2.71 -6.79 13.37
C THR A 267 4.22 -6.73 13.57
N ILE A 268 4.97 -7.66 12.96
CA ILE A 268 6.44 -7.65 12.94
C ILE A 268 6.97 -6.39 12.25
N MET A 269 6.36 -5.99 11.13
CA MET A 269 6.75 -4.79 10.41
C MET A 269 6.48 -3.52 11.22
N LEU A 270 5.32 -3.42 11.88
CA LEU A 270 5.02 -2.29 12.79
C LEU A 270 6.00 -2.23 13.96
N MET A 271 6.33 -3.39 14.54
CA MET A 271 7.32 -3.48 15.61
C MET A 271 8.70 -2.97 15.15
N ASP A 272 9.14 -3.35 13.95
CA ASP A 272 10.41 -2.92 13.39
C ASP A 272 10.43 -1.41 13.05
N ILE A 273 9.34 -0.87 12.50
CA ILE A 273 9.17 0.59 12.28
C ILE A 273 9.30 1.35 13.59
N LEU A 274 8.62 0.91 14.65
CA LEU A 274 8.68 1.55 15.96
C LEU A 274 10.08 1.48 16.57
N PHE A 275 10.78 0.36 16.39
CA PHE A 275 12.16 0.20 16.83
C PHE A 275 13.11 1.20 16.13
N TRP A 276 13.08 1.28 14.80
CA TRP A 276 13.92 2.23 14.05
C TRP A 276 13.66 3.69 14.46
N ASN A 277 12.39 4.05 14.66
CA ASN A 277 12.01 5.41 15.05
C ASN A 277 12.30 5.72 16.52
N ALA A 278 12.25 4.73 17.42
CA ALA A 278 12.64 4.89 18.82
C ALA A 278 14.14 5.14 19.02
N GLY A 279 14.99 4.72 18.06
CA GLY A 279 16.45 4.85 18.11
C GLY A 279 17.04 5.96 17.22
N ILE A 280 16.19 6.74 16.53
CA ILE A 280 16.63 7.67 15.49
C ILE A 280 17.51 8.83 16.01
N HIS A 281 17.45 9.12 17.31
CA HIS A 281 18.33 10.10 17.97
C HIS A 281 19.82 9.71 17.91
N GLY A 282 20.14 8.43 17.69
CA GLY A 282 21.51 7.93 17.62
C GLY A 282 22.26 8.34 16.35
N SER A 283 21.56 8.51 15.22
CA SER A 283 22.17 8.87 13.93
C SER A 283 22.23 10.38 13.67
N THR A 284 21.45 11.17 14.41
CA THR A 284 21.30 12.63 14.18
C THR A 284 22.39 13.49 14.83
N GLY A 285 23.27 12.91 15.65
CA GLY A 285 24.38 13.63 16.29
C GLY A 285 23.97 14.53 17.47
N THR A 286 22.78 14.30 18.02
CA THR A 286 22.17 15.10 19.11
C THR A 286 23.10 15.32 20.31
N PHE A 287 23.79 14.27 20.77
CA PHE A 287 24.70 14.35 21.91
C PHE A 287 25.90 15.27 21.65
N LEU A 288 26.53 15.17 20.48
CA LEU A 288 27.66 16.02 20.10
C LEU A 288 27.26 17.48 19.94
N LEU A 289 26.08 17.74 19.36
CA LEU A 289 25.53 19.10 19.24
C LEU A 289 25.23 19.71 20.61
N TRP A 290 24.73 18.92 21.56
CA TRP A 290 24.55 19.38 22.94
C TRP A 290 25.88 19.70 23.62
N ILE A 291 26.88 18.81 23.56
CA ILE A 291 28.19 19.08 24.18
C ILE A 291 28.85 20.33 23.54
N LYS A 292 28.75 20.50 22.21
CA LYS A 292 29.23 21.71 21.52
C LYS A 292 28.50 22.97 21.98
N SER A 293 27.20 22.89 22.27
CA SER A 293 26.40 24.03 22.75
C SER A 293 26.82 24.57 24.13
N LEU A 294 27.52 23.76 24.94
CA LEU A 294 28.02 24.20 26.25
C LEU A 294 29.13 25.26 26.13
N GLY A 295 29.77 25.40 24.95
CA GLY A 295 30.76 26.46 24.67
C GLY A 295 32.08 26.39 25.46
N ARG A 296 32.26 25.38 26.32
CA ARG A 296 33.41 25.26 27.24
C ARG A 296 34.45 24.18 26.87
N TYR A 297 34.23 23.47 25.77
CA TYR A 297 35.08 22.36 25.33
C TYR A 297 35.63 22.62 23.91
N SER A 298 36.88 22.22 23.68
CA SER A 298 37.47 22.25 22.33
C SER A 298 36.83 21.20 21.42
N ALA A 299 36.92 21.37 20.10
CA ALA A 299 36.40 20.40 19.12
C ALA A 299 36.91 18.95 19.36
N SER A 300 38.18 18.80 19.73
CA SER A 300 38.77 17.51 20.12
C SER A 300 38.10 16.95 21.38
N ARG A 301 37.95 17.77 22.44
CA ARG A 301 37.33 17.34 23.69
C ARG A 301 35.84 17.02 23.54
N VAL A 302 35.11 17.74 22.68
CA VAL A 302 33.70 17.44 22.33
C VAL A 302 33.57 16.04 21.76
N ASN A 303 34.41 15.69 20.79
CA ASN A 303 34.41 14.36 20.17
C ASN A 303 34.82 13.27 21.17
N GLU A 304 35.81 13.53 22.02
CA GLU A 304 36.22 12.59 23.07
C GLU A 304 35.08 12.30 24.06
N LEU A 305 34.39 13.33 24.56
CA LEU A 305 33.25 13.17 25.47
C LEU A 305 32.05 12.50 24.78
N GLY A 306 31.87 12.71 23.48
CA GLY A 306 30.85 12.04 22.68
C GLY A 306 30.96 10.52 22.66
N THR A 307 32.13 9.95 22.98
CA THR A 307 32.37 8.50 22.99
C THR A 307 31.77 7.75 24.18
N ILE A 308 31.36 8.48 25.23
CA ILE A 308 30.80 7.89 26.46
C ILE A 308 29.55 7.07 26.16
N ALA A 309 28.62 7.61 25.36
CA ALA A 309 27.36 6.95 25.05
C ALA A 309 27.56 5.65 24.23
N PRO A 310 28.35 5.64 23.14
CA PRO A 310 28.72 4.41 22.43
C PRO A 310 29.45 3.37 23.31
N ALA A 311 30.33 3.80 24.23
CA ALA A 311 31.04 2.90 25.14
C ALA A 311 30.07 2.12 26.04
N LEU A 312 29.10 2.83 26.63
CA LEU A 312 28.02 2.22 27.41
C LEU A 312 27.10 1.36 26.54
N GLY A 313 26.93 1.73 25.26
CA GLY A 313 26.22 0.95 24.25
C GLY A 313 26.71 -0.48 24.10
N ILE A 314 28.02 -0.70 24.16
CA ILE A 314 28.62 -2.05 24.13
C ILE A 314 28.13 -2.86 25.33
N PHE A 315 28.17 -2.26 26.53
CA PHE A 315 27.69 -2.92 27.75
C PHE A 315 26.18 -3.21 27.68
N TYR A 316 25.37 -2.24 27.26
CA TYR A 316 23.92 -2.42 27.12
C TYR A 316 23.58 -3.53 26.12
N THR A 317 24.25 -3.55 24.97
CA THR A 317 24.02 -4.56 23.93
C THR A 317 24.33 -5.96 24.46
N LEU A 318 25.49 -6.15 25.10
CA LEU A 318 25.85 -7.45 25.67
C LEU A 318 24.89 -7.85 26.80
N ALA A 319 24.62 -6.95 27.75
CA ALA A 319 23.74 -7.23 28.89
C ALA A 319 22.33 -7.65 28.46
N VAL A 320 21.72 -6.92 27.52
CA VAL A 320 20.36 -7.18 27.02
C VAL A 320 20.30 -8.46 26.18
N CYS A 321 21.29 -8.70 25.30
CA CYS A 321 21.38 -9.94 24.53
C CYS A 321 21.51 -11.16 25.45
N PHE A 322 22.45 -11.14 26.40
CA PHE A 322 22.63 -12.26 27.32
C PHE A 322 21.41 -12.45 28.23
N ALA A 323 20.78 -11.38 28.70
CA ALA A 323 19.56 -11.48 29.49
C ALA A 323 18.40 -12.09 28.69
N SER A 324 18.24 -11.72 27.41
CA SER A 324 17.26 -12.30 26.49
C SER A 324 17.42 -13.81 26.38
N ASP A 325 18.65 -14.26 26.13
CA ASP A 325 18.93 -15.67 25.86
C ASP A 325 18.93 -16.55 27.13
N LEU A 326 19.32 -16.00 28.29
CA LEU A 326 19.58 -16.79 29.51
C LEU A 326 18.50 -16.68 30.59
N LEU A 327 17.79 -15.54 30.70
CA LEU A 327 17.00 -15.23 31.90
C LEU A 327 15.53 -14.88 31.64
N ILE A 328 15.24 -13.98 30.69
CA ILE A 328 13.94 -13.31 30.62
C ILE A 328 13.20 -13.46 29.28
N GLY A 329 13.86 -13.98 28.24
CA GLY A 329 13.30 -14.12 26.90
C GLY A 329 13.25 -12.79 26.11
N PRO A 330 12.98 -12.85 24.79
CA PRO A 330 13.14 -11.71 23.89
C PRO A 330 12.18 -10.55 24.17
N ALA A 331 10.90 -10.84 24.46
CA ALA A 331 9.90 -9.80 24.72
C ALA A 331 10.21 -8.95 25.96
N TRP A 332 10.68 -9.59 27.04
CA TRP A 332 11.06 -8.88 28.27
C TRP A 332 12.40 -8.18 28.15
N ALA A 333 13.36 -8.76 27.43
CA ALA A 333 14.63 -8.08 27.16
C ALA A 333 14.44 -6.78 26.36
N ILE A 334 13.58 -6.81 25.32
CA ILE A 334 13.15 -5.61 24.59
C ILE A 334 12.52 -4.60 25.55
N THR A 335 11.60 -5.05 26.40
CA THR A 335 10.90 -4.15 27.34
C THR A 335 11.84 -3.48 28.33
N VAL A 336 12.78 -4.22 28.94
CA VAL A 336 13.75 -3.66 29.88
C VAL A 336 14.63 -2.61 29.20
N ALA A 337 15.13 -2.89 28.00
CA ALA A 337 15.94 -1.96 27.24
C ALA A 337 15.15 -0.73 26.77
N SER A 338 13.90 -0.90 26.32
CA SER A 338 13.02 0.21 25.93
C SER A 338 12.63 1.09 27.12
N VAL A 339 12.39 0.51 28.31
CA VAL A 339 12.14 1.26 29.55
C VAL A 339 13.39 2.04 29.96
N TRP A 340 14.57 1.42 29.91
CA TRP A 340 15.83 2.10 30.19
C TRP A 340 16.04 3.29 29.24
N ASN A 341 15.85 3.09 27.94
CA ASN A 341 15.87 4.16 26.94
C ASN A 341 14.83 5.27 27.21
N ALA A 342 13.59 4.90 27.56
CA ALA A 342 12.51 5.83 27.84
C ALA A 342 12.80 6.75 29.02
N ILE A 343 13.49 6.28 30.07
CA ILE A 343 13.92 7.11 31.21
C ILE A 343 14.80 8.27 30.72
N GLY A 344 15.79 7.98 29.86
CA GLY A 344 16.65 9.01 29.29
C GLY A 344 15.86 9.99 28.41
N LEU A 345 14.94 9.48 27.58
CA LEU A 345 14.11 10.32 26.71
C LEU A 345 13.17 11.25 27.50
N VAL A 346 12.58 10.79 28.60
CA VAL A 346 11.73 11.63 29.48
C VAL A 346 12.52 12.82 30.03
N ILE A 347 13.75 12.59 30.48
CA ILE A 347 14.62 13.65 30.99
C ILE A 347 14.92 14.69 29.89
N LEU A 348 15.18 14.23 28.66
CA LEU A 348 15.48 15.11 27.52
C LEU A 348 14.26 15.88 27.01
N VAL A 349 13.05 15.32 27.14
CA VAL A 349 11.79 16.03 26.84
C VAL A 349 11.57 17.18 27.82
N ILE A 350 11.76 16.93 29.12
CA ILE A 350 11.62 17.97 30.16
C ILE A 350 12.67 19.07 29.96
N TRP A 351 13.91 18.67 29.62
CA TRP A 351 15.09 19.50 29.33
C TRP A 351 15.60 20.37 30.49
N ASN A 352 14.70 21.00 31.24
CA ASN A 352 14.97 21.87 32.39
C ASN A 352 15.35 21.05 33.63
N VAL A 353 16.49 20.38 33.57
CA VAL A 353 17.05 19.54 34.65
C VAL A 353 18.51 19.91 34.91
N PRO A 354 19.09 19.52 36.06
CA PRO A 354 20.52 19.72 36.30
C PRO A 354 21.39 19.08 35.22
N GLU A 355 22.50 19.72 34.85
CA GLU A 355 23.40 19.22 33.80
C GLU A 355 23.83 17.74 33.98
N PRO A 356 24.14 17.23 35.19
CA PRO A 356 24.43 15.81 35.39
C PRO A 356 23.30 14.88 34.94
N ALA A 357 22.04 15.32 35.04
CA ALA A 357 20.90 14.56 34.55
C ALA A 357 20.86 14.49 33.02
N LEU A 358 21.31 15.53 32.30
CA LEU A 358 21.45 15.49 30.84
C LEU A 358 22.58 14.53 30.41
N TRP A 359 23.72 14.53 31.12
CA TRP A 359 24.78 13.54 30.88
C TRP A 359 24.29 12.10 31.07
N PHE A 360 23.55 11.86 32.14
CA PHE A 360 22.92 10.56 32.40
C PHE A 360 21.92 10.21 31.27
N ALA A 361 21.07 11.15 30.88
CA ALA A 361 20.06 10.93 29.86
C ALA A 361 20.67 10.57 28.49
N PHE A 362 21.60 11.37 27.98
CA PHE A 362 22.28 11.10 26.70
C PHE A 362 23.07 9.79 26.71
N SER A 363 23.63 9.41 27.87
CA SER A 363 24.31 8.12 28.02
C SER A 363 23.33 6.94 27.96
N THR A 364 22.17 7.10 28.58
CA THR A 364 21.14 6.06 28.74
C THR A 364 20.39 5.78 27.43
N ILE A 365 20.07 6.82 26.64
CA ILE A 365 19.31 6.65 25.39
C ILE A 365 20.04 5.83 24.32
N TYR A 366 21.35 5.60 24.48
CA TYR A 366 22.10 4.73 23.58
C TYR A 366 21.71 3.24 23.75
N ALA A 367 21.00 2.89 24.82
CA ALA A 367 20.44 1.56 25.00
C ALA A 367 19.42 1.16 23.94
N ALA A 368 18.87 2.12 23.17
CA ALA A 368 18.04 1.81 22.01
C ALA A 368 18.75 0.88 21.00
N VAL A 369 20.07 0.98 20.86
CA VAL A 369 20.87 0.13 19.95
C VAL A 369 20.84 -1.35 20.36
N ALA A 370 20.76 -1.62 21.68
CA ALA A 370 20.76 -2.98 22.22
C ALA A 370 19.52 -3.79 21.81
N LEU A 371 18.44 -3.11 21.39
CA LEU A 371 17.20 -3.74 20.95
C LEU A 371 17.35 -4.46 19.61
N SER A 372 18.23 -3.97 18.72
CA SER A 372 18.31 -4.44 17.33
C SER A 372 18.63 -5.93 17.21
N SER A 373 19.59 -6.40 18.00
CA SER A 373 20.06 -7.79 18.01
C SER A 373 18.98 -8.75 18.51
N VAL A 374 18.28 -8.38 19.59
CA VAL A 374 17.20 -9.19 20.17
C VAL A 374 15.98 -9.23 19.25
N LEU A 375 15.59 -8.08 18.69
CA LEU A 375 14.43 -7.95 17.81
C LEU A 375 14.59 -8.81 16.55
N HIS A 376 15.68 -8.61 15.82
CA HIS A 376 15.94 -9.35 14.58
C HIS A 376 16.20 -10.84 14.88
N GLY A 377 16.82 -11.17 16.01
CA GLY A 377 16.96 -12.55 16.49
C GLY A 377 15.60 -13.22 16.74
N TRP A 378 14.65 -12.48 17.32
CA TRP A 378 13.30 -12.97 17.58
C TRP A 378 12.50 -13.15 16.29
N VAL A 379 12.52 -12.18 15.37
CA VAL A 379 11.88 -12.28 14.04
C VAL A 379 12.42 -13.48 13.25
N ASN A 380 13.74 -13.69 13.29
CA ASN A 380 14.39 -14.85 12.69
C ASN A 380 13.85 -16.18 13.22
N THR A 381 13.53 -16.24 14.51
CA THR A 381 12.98 -17.44 15.16
C THR A 381 11.53 -17.69 14.73
N GLN A 382 10.73 -16.63 14.58
CA GLN A 382 9.33 -16.73 14.13
C GLN A 382 9.21 -17.24 12.68
N LEU A 383 10.21 -16.97 11.85
CA LEU A 383 10.20 -17.32 10.42
C LEU A 383 10.97 -18.63 10.13
N ARG A 384 11.13 -19.50 11.12
CA ARG A 384 11.92 -20.74 11.00
C ARG A 384 11.39 -21.73 9.96
N SER A 385 10.11 -21.66 9.60
CA SER A 385 9.44 -22.63 8.72
C SER A 385 9.76 -22.50 7.23
N SER A 386 10.28 -21.37 6.75
CA SER A 386 10.70 -21.20 5.36
C SER A 386 11.90 -20.26 5.23
N PRO A 387 13.10 -20.78 4.88
CA PRO A 387 14.31 -19.98 4.72
C PRO A 387 14.19 -18.86 3.65
N ALA A 388 13.50 -19.13 2.54
CA ALA A 388 13.28 -18.13 1.48
C ALA A 388 12.31 -17.01 1.94
N ALA A 389 11.24 -17.38 2.66
CA ALA A 389 10.33 -16.40 3.25
C ALA A 389 11.04 -15.54 4.31
N ARG A 390 11.94 -16.13 5.09
CA ARG A 390 12.70 -15.47 6.15
C ARG A 390 13.62 -14.37 5.62
N SER A 391 14.46 -14.69 4.63
CA SER A 391 15.37 -13.70 4.04
C SER A 391 14.61 -12.55 3.38
N PHE A 392 13.56 -12.86 2.60
CA PHE A 392 12.70 -11.84 1.99
C PHE A 392 12.02 -10.95 3.02
N THR A 393 11.45 -11.54 4.08
CA THR A 393 10.76 -10.80 5.15
C THR A 393 11.71 -9.86 5.86
N LEU A 394 12.91 -10.32 6.25
CA LEU A 394 13.90 -9.49 6.93
C LEU A 394 14.34 -8.29 6.09
N VAL A 395 14.61 -8.50 4.80
CA VAL A 395 15.00 -7.39 3.94
C VAL A 395 13.82 -6.44 3.77
N LEU A 396 12.61 -6.95 3.53
CA LEU A 396 11.43 -6.12 3.34
C LEU A 396 11.07 -5.28 4.57
N ILE A 397 11.05 -5.87 5.77
CA ILE A 397 10.78 -5.11 7.00
C ILE A 397 11.87 -4.05 7.20
N ASN A 398 13.15 -4.38 6.98
CA ASN A 398 14.25 -3.44 7.13
C ASN A 398 14.16 -2.29 6.12
N THR A 399 13.84 -2.57 4.85
CA THR A 399 13.66 -1.55 3.81
C THR A 399 12.50 -0.61 4.15
N VAL A 400 11.35 -1.16 4.57
CA VAL A 400 10.19 -0.35 4.95
C VAL A 400 10.52 0.48 6.20
N SER A 401 11.06 -0.13 7.26
CA SER A 401 11.40 0.58 8.50
C SER A 401 12.45 1.67 8.27
N GLN A 402 13.52 1.38 7.53
CA GLN A 402 14.54 2.37 7.21
C GLN A 402 13.97 3.49 6.32
N SER A 403 13.03 3.20 5.40
CA SER A 403 12.37 4.25 4.62
C SER A 403 11.67 5.29 5.50
N THR A 404 11.06 4.87 6.61
CA THR A 404 10.42 5.81 7.56
C THR A 404 11.40 6.81 8.18
N THR A 405 12.69 6.47 8.22
CA THR A 405 13.74 7.34 8.74
C THR A 405 14.27 8.36 7.73
N ILE A 406 13.79 8.35 6.48
CA ILE A 406 14.14 9.37 5.48
C ILE A 406 13.54 10.73 5.86
N TRP A 407 12.23 10.75 6.14
CA TRP A 407 11.49 11.99 6.40
C TRP A 407 11.39 12.32 7.89
N THR A 408 11.44 11.33 8.78
CA THR A 408 11.27 11.55 10.22
C THR A 408 12.28 12.57 10.80
N PRO A 409 13.61 12.45 10.58
CA PRO A 409 14.58 13.41 11.11
C PRO A 409 14.38 14.82 10.57
N LEU A 410 13.95 14.97 9.31
CA LEU A 410 13.67 16.27 8.70
C LEU A 410 12.52 17.01 9.42
N LEU A 411 11.58 16.25 9.99
CA LEU A 411 10.44 16.78 10.72
C LEU A 411 10.73 16.97 12.21
N THR A 412 11.43 16.02 12.83
CA THR A 412 11.52 15.91 14.30
C THR A 412 12.89 16.30 14.87
N PHE A 413 13.97 16.22 14.10
CA PHE A 413 15.35 16.52 14.53
C PHE A 413 15.99 17.63 13.70
N LYS A 414 15.27 18.73 13.45
CA LYS A 414 15.80 19.87 12.69
C LYS A 414 17.04 20.45 13.36
N THR A 415 18.16 20.56 12.64
CA THR A 415 19.43 21.06 13.18
C THR A 415 19.30 22.45 13.81
N VAL A 416 18.39 23.29 13.32
CA VAL A 416 18.11 24.62 13.90
C VAL A 416 17.51 24.58 15.30
N GLU A 417 16.89 23.47 15.70
CA GLU A 417 16.31 23.26 17.04
C GLU A 417 17.33 22.66 18.02
N ALA A 418 18.57 22.41 17.56
CA ALA A 418 19.65 21.96 18.42
C ALA A 418 19.93 22.99 19.52
N PRO A 419 20.21 22.56 20.75
CA PRO A 419 20.42 21.17 21.18
C PRO A 419 19.17 20.47 21.76
N ARG A 420 18.01 21.14 21.81
CA ARG A 420 16.85 20.70 22.60
C ARG A 420 15.93 19.73 21.89
N PHE A 421 15.73 19.87 20.57
CA PHE A 421 14.90 18.98 19.73
C PHE A 421 13.58 18.52 20.40
N PRO A 422 12.69 19.45 20.79
CA PRO A 422 11.53 19.13 21.62
C PRO A 422 10.59 18.11 20.96
N LYS A 423 10.43 18.17 19.63
CA LYS A 423 9.62 17.21 18.86
C LYS A 423 10.33 15.86 18.71
N GLY A 424 11.64 15.88 18.50
CA GLY A 424 12.49 14.69 18.33
C GLY A 424 12.41 13.72 19.49
N PHE A 425 12.74 14.18 20.69
CA PHE A 425 12.77 13.30 21.87
C PHE A 425 11.37 12.80 22.27
N ALA A 426 10.34 13.63 22.11
CA ALA A 426 8.95 13.22 22.37
C ALA A 426 8.49 12.13 21.38
N PHE A 427 8.84 12.25 20.11
CA PHE A 427 8.53 11.25 19.09
C PHE A 427 9.26 9.92 19.34
N CYS A 428 10.54 9.95 19.71
CA CYS A 428 11.27 8.75 20.11
C CYS A 428 10.64 8.08 21.34
N LEU A 429 10.23 8.86 22.33
CA LEU A 429 9.61 8.36 23.57
C LEU A 429 8.30 7.64 23.27
N ALA A 430 7.43 8.24 22.46
CA ALA A 430 6.18 7.62 22.07
C ALA A 430 6.40 6.34 21.26
N SER A 431 7.37 6.34 20.35
CA SER A 431 7.74 5.15 19.58
C SER A 431 8.24 4.02 20.50
N ALA A 432 9.04 4.35 21.51
CA ALA A 432 9.53 3.38 22.50
C ALA A 432 8.40 2.79 23.38
N VAL A 433 7.43 3.62 23.79
CA VAL A 433 6.27 3.16 24.59
C VAL A 433 5.35 2.27 23.74
N LEU A 434 5.05 2.68 22.51
CA LEU A 434 4.26 1.89 21.57
C LEU A 434 4.92 0.56 21.22
N LEU A 435 6.26 0.54 21.09
CA LEU A 435 7.02 -0.68 20.87
C LEU A 435 6.76 -1.71 21.98
N ILE A 436 6.76 -1.30 23.24
CA ILE A 436 6.47 -2.18 24.39
C ILE A 436 5.07 -2.79 24.25
N VAL A 437 4.07 -1.97 23.92
CA VAL A 437 2.67 -2.42 23.77
C VAL A 437 2.55 -3.46 22.64
N VAL A 438 3.14 -3.19 21.48
CA VAL A 438 3.09 -4.09 20.32
C VAL A 438 3.84 -5.40 20.60
N VAL A 439 5.02 -5.35 21.24
CA VAL A 439 5.81 -6.52 21.62
C VAL A 439 5.04 -7.44 22.56
N HIS A 440 4.37 -6.89 23.58
CA HIS A 440 3.58 -7.69 24.50
C HIS A 440 2.27 -8.19 23.88
N GLY A 441 1.66 -7.44 22.96
CA GLY A 441 0.52 -7.89 22.16
C GLY A 441 0.87 -9.12 21.31
N LEU A 442 1.98 -9.05 20.57
CA LEU A 442 2.49 -10.16 19.76
C LEU A 442 2.86 -11.37 20.64
N ASN A 443 3.60 -11.15 21.73
CA ASN A 443 4.01 -12.23 22.65
C ASN A 443 2.80 -12.93 23.28
N SER A 444 1.75 -12.19 23.66
CA SER A 444 0.53 -12.76 24.24
C SER A 444 -0.25 -13.57 23.21
N TYR A 445 -0.31 -13.11 21.96
CA TYR A 445 -0.91 -13.88 20.88
C TYR A 445 -0.12 -15.18 20.62
N LEU A 446 1.20 -15.10 20.48
CA LEU A 446 2.04 -16.26 20.15
C LEU A 446 1.90 -17.34 21.22
N LYS A 447 1.90 -16.95 22.50
CA LYS A 447 1.64 -17.88 23.61
C LYS A 447 0.25 -18.51 23.57
N ARG A 448 -0.79 -17.75 23.20
CA ARG A 448 -2.16 -18.29 23.03
C ARG A 448 -2.24 -19.26 21.85
N ALA A 449 -1.56 -18.97 20.75
CA ALA A 449 -1.50 -19.85 19.59
C ALA A 449 -0.76 -21.17 19.92
N GLU A 450 0.40 -21.12 20.58
CA GLU A 450 1.11 -22.32 21.05
C GLU A 450 0.26 -23.17 22.00
N TYR A 451 -0.46 -22.54 22.93
CA TYR A 451 -1.34 -23.22 23.88
C TYR A 451 -2.51 -23.96 23.19
N LEU A 452 -3.06 -23.42 22.10
CA LEU A 452 -4.16 -24.03 21.35
C LEU A 452 -3.71 -25.21 20.47
N PHE A 453 -2.44 -25.25 20.04
CA PHE A 453 -1.91 -26.29 19.16
C PHE A 453 -1.18 -27.43 19.90
N ASN A 454 -0.78 -27.24 21.16
CA ASN A 454 -0.05 -28.27 21.91
C ASN A 454 -0.41 -28.29 23.41
N PRO A 455 -1.64 -28.72 23.77
CA PRO A 455 -2.14 -28.65 25.15
C PRO A 455 -1.39 -29.55 26.16
N GLU A 456 -0.71 -30.60 25.70
CA GLU A 456 -0.03 -31.58 26.57
C GLU A 456 1.30 -31.08 27.19
N VAL A 457 1.88 -29.97 26.71
CA VAL A 457 3.21 -29.50 27.16
C VAL A 457 3.13 -28.59 28.40
N HIS A 458 1.95 -28.06 28.75
CA HIS A 458 1.83 -26.96 29.70
C HIS A 458 1.47 -27.32 31.15
N GLU A 459 1.30 -28.61 31.49
CA GLU A 459 1.06 -29.03 32.88
C GLU A 459 2.29 -28.85 33.80
N TYR A 460 3.48 -28.64 33.22
CA TYR A 460 4.74 -28.46 33.96
C TYR A 460 5.21 -26.99 34.10
N ASP A 461 4.69 -26.07 33.30
CA ASP A 461 5.20 -24.68 33.23
C ASP A 461 4.57 -23.75 34.30
N ASP A 462 3.43 -24.15 34.87
CA ASP A 462 2.77 -23.40 35.94
C ASP A 462 3.53 -23.48 37.28
N LEU A 463 4.44 -24.44 37.45
CA LEU A 463 5.30 -24.54 38.64
C LEU A 463 6.48 -23.54 38.61
N ALA A 464 6.90 -23.06 37.44
CA ALA A 464 8.00 -22.09 37.32
C ALA A 464 7.55 -20.64 37.57
N ARG A 465 6.23 -20.39 37.52
CA ARG A 465 5.63 -19.07 37.77
C ARG A 465 5.60 -18.67 39.24
N SER A 466 5.93 -19.58 40.16
CA SER A 466 5.90 -19.33 41.60
C SER A 466 7.15 -18.64 42.18
N PHE A 467 8.15 -18.29 41.37
CA PHE A 467 9.46 -17.80 41.87
C PHE A 467 9.86 -16.37 41.48
N ILE A 468 8.96 -15.54 40.95
CA ILE A 468 9.25 -14.11 40.70
C ILE A 468 8.21 -13.24 41.42
N PRO A 469 8.62 -12.35 42.35
CA PRO A 469 7.67 -11.58 43.14
C PRO A 469 7.03 -10.48 42.30
N ILE A 470 5.88 -10.82 41.70
CA ILE A 470 5.01 -9.95 40.87
C ILE A 470 4.32 -8.85 41.71
N TYR A 471 4.44 -8.84 43.03
CA TYR A 471 3.69 -7.92 43.89
C TYR A 471 4.40 -6.61 44.31
N ALA A 472 5.67 -6.41 43.95
CA ALA A 472 6.42 -5.24 44.42
C ALA A 472 6.47 -4.04 43.45
N TRP A 473 6.12 -4.21 42.18
CA TRP A 473 6.22 -3.16 41.15
C TRP A 473 4.88 -2.56 40.70
N SER A 474 3.77 -3.27 40.89
CA SER A 474 2.42 -2.76 40.55
C SER A 474 1.96 -1.59 41.45
N THR A 475 2.59 -1.42 42.61
CA THR A 475 2.28 -0.33 43.56
C THR A 475 3.14 0.92 43.38
N ALA A 476 4.23 0.86 42.60
CA ALA A 476 5.14 1.99 42.39
C ALA A 476 4.82 2.82 41.12
N MET A 477 4.28 2.19 40.07
CA MET A 477 3.95 2.84 38.80
C MET A 477 2.96 4.02 38.92
N PRO A 478 1.91 3.97 39.78
CA PRO A 478 0.98 5.09 39.93
C PRO A 478 1.56 6.31 40.68
N ARG A 479 2.74 6.19 41.30
CA ARG A 479 3.41 7.32 41.98
C ARG A 479 4.40 8.07 41.09
N ILE A 480 4.94 7.43 40.05
CA ILE A 480 5.86 8.06 39.08
C ILE A 480 5.09 8.78 37.95
N LEU A 481 3.83 8.40 37.70
CA LEU A 481 2.96 9.00 36.67
C LEU A 481 2.24 10.30 37.08
N ARG A 482 2.61 10.93 38.19
CA ARG A 482 2.19 12.32 38.51
C ARG A 482 3.10 13.33 37.77
N LEU A 483 3.13 13.26 36.45
CA LEU A 483 3.71 14.29 35.59
C LEU A 483 2.60 15.23 35.11
N PRO A 484 2.90 16.51 34.82
CA PRO A 484 1.89 17.48 34.40
C PRO A 484 1.30 17.04 33.05
N VAL A 485 0.05 16.59 33.11
CA VAL A 485 -0.76 16.03 31.99
C VAL A 485 -0.81 16.97 30.77
N HIS A 486 -0.47 18.24 30.94
CA HIS A 486 -0.48 19.24 29.87
C HIS A 486 0.63 19.05 28.81
N GLU A 487 1.84 18.62 29.18
CA GLU A 487 2.93 18.47 28.18
C GLU A 487 2.89 17.12 27.45
N VAL A 488 2.46 16.04 28.11
CA VAL A 488 2.25 14.72 27.48
C VAL A 488 1.07 14.75 26.51
N ARG A 489 0.01 15.50 26.83
CA ARG A 489 -1.13 15.73 25.93
C ARG A 489 -0.72 16.54 24.69
N ASN A 490 0.17 17.52 24.85
CA ASN A 490 0.73 18.29 23.73
C ASN A 490 1.66 17.42 22.86
N GLY A 491 2.46 16.53 23.47
CA GLY A 491 3.26 15.56 22.74
C GLY A 491 2.41 14.57 21.93
N LEU A 492 1.33 14.04 22.51
CA LEU A 492 0.37 13.17 21.81
C LEU A 492 -0.40 13.90 20.71
N SER A 493 -0.80 15.15 20.92
CA SER A 493 -1.41 15.97 19.87
C SER A 493 -0.41 16.33 18.77
N ASP A 494 0.85 16.58 19.10
CA ASP A 494 1.93 16.82 18.13
C ASP A 494 2.31 15.55 17.39
N ILE A 495 2.21 14.37 18.01
CA ILE A 495 2.36 13.07 17.37
C ILE A 495 1.22 12.84 16.40
N ILE A 496 -0.03 13.06 16.81
CA ILE A 496 -1.19 12.93 15.92
C ILE A 496 -1.13 13.99 14.81
N ALA A 497 -0.68 15.21 15.10
CA ALA A 497 -0.49 16.27 14.11
C ALA A 497 0.68 15.96 13.16
N THR A 498 1.78 15.41 13.66
CA THR A 498 2.92 15.00 12.81
C THR A 498 2.55 13.79 11.97
N TRP A 499 1.83 12.80 12.52
CA TRP A 499 1.29 11.67 11.76
C TRP A 499 0.21 12.11 10.77
N ARG A 500 -0.62 13.09 11.13
CA ARG A 500 -1.58 13.73 10.22
C ARG A 500 -0.85 14.46 9.10
N ASP A 501 0.14 15.30 9.40
CA ASP A 501 0.97 16.01 8.44
C ASP A 501 1.77 15.06 7.53
N ILE A 502 2.24 13.92 8.06
CA ILE A 502 2.87 12.83 7.31
C ILE A 502 1.86 12.15 6.37
N LEU A 503 0.63 11.91 6.84
CA LEU A 503 -0.44 11.28 6.06
C LEU A 503 -1.12 12.25 5.08
N THR A 504 -1.00 13.56 5.28
CA THR A 504 -1.57 14.63 4.46
C THR A 504 -0.51 15.39 3.67
N LEU A 505 0.54 14.72 3.17
CA LEU A 505 1.50 15.30 2.22
C LEU A 505 0.80 15.70 0.90
N GLU A 506 0.04 16.79 0.94
CA GLU A 506 -0.19 17.66 -0.19
C GLU A 506 1.15 18.28 -0.56
N ALA A 507 1.54 18.08 -1.82
CA ALA A 507 2.66 18.76 -2.43
C ALA A 507 2.41 20.28 -2.40
N ARG A 508 2.88 20.96 -1.34
CA ARG A 508 3.12 22.40 -1.42
C ARG A 508 4.38 22.61 -2.25
N PRO A 509 4.33 23.39 -3.35
CA PRO A 509 5.53 23.78 -4.05
C PRO A 509 6.43 24.54 -3.06
N MET A 510 7.66 24.09 -2.87
CA MET A 510 8.68 24.78 -2.06
C MET A 510 9.22 26.06 -2.73
N TRP A 511 8.42 26.72 -3.56
CA TRP A 511 8.73 27.99 -4.20
C TRP A 511 7.46 28.83 -4.26
N GLY A 512 7.36 29.79 -3.35
CA GLY A 512 6.31 30.80 -3.31
C GLY A 512 6.91 32.18 -3.04
N PRO A 513 6.40 33.25 -3.68
CA PRO A 513 7.15 34.48 -3.94
C PRO A 513 6.87 35.59 -2.92
N GLY A 514 7.89 36.40 -2.65
CA GLY A 514 7.76 37.83 -2.40
C GLY A 514 7.37 38.32 -1.00
N GLY A 515 8.36 38.88 -0.30
CA GLY A 515 8.24 40.24 0.25
C GLY A 515 8.33 40.39 1.76
N ILE A 516 9.46 40.95 2.26
CA ILE A 516 9.47 42.16 3.09
C ILE A 516 10.71 43.01 2.74
N THR A 517 10.40 44.30 2.58
CA THR A 517 11.09 45.59 2.30
C THR A 517 12.46 45.88 2.95
N PRO A 518 13.16 46.96 2.52
CA PRO A 518 14.61 47.15 2.62
C PRO A 518 15.05 47.90 3.88
N CYS A 519 16.20 47.50 4.45
CA CYS A 519 16.98 48.35 5.35
C CYS A 519 18.39 48.58 4.75
N ARG A 520 18.76 49.85 4.71
CA ARG A 520 19.94 50.46 4.07
C ARG A 520 21.26 50.20 4.84
N ILE A 521 22.31 49.84 4.07
CA ILE A 521 23.71 50.36 4.07
C ILE A 521 24.63 49.96 5.27
N PRO A 522 25.98 49.82 5.15
CA PRO A 522 26.89 50.08 4.00
C PRO A 522 27.82 48.93 3.58
N ALA A 523 28.30 49.04 2.34
CA ALA A 523 29.47 48.35 1.81
C ALA A 523 30.80 48.83 2.43
N PRO A 524 31.88 48.04 2.27
CA PRO A 524 33.16 48.58 1.86
C PRO A 524 33.60 48.07 0.47
N ARG A 525 34.27 48.99 -0.22
CA ARG A 525 34.79 48.97 -1.59
C ARG A 525 36.11 48.18 -1.73
N TYR A 526 36.45 47.93 -3.01
CA TYR A 526 37.75 47.58 -3.63
C TYR A 526 38.04 46.07 -3.68
N LEU A 527 38.40 45.46 -4.82
CA LEU A 527 39.16 45.90 -5.99
C LEU A 527 38.63 45.29 -7.31
N ILE A 528 38.74 46.08 -8.39
CA ILE A 528 38.58 45.66 -9.78
C ILE A 528 39.97 45.19 -10.28
N THR A 529 40.03 43.99 -10.85
CA THR A 529 41.00 43.68 -11.92
C THR A 529 40.29 42.88 -13.02
N GLN A 530 40.48 43.36 -14.24
CA GLN A 530 39.87 42.91 -15.50
C GLN A 530 40.38 41.55 -15.96
N GLY A 531 39.53 40.83 -16.71
CA GLY A 531 39.96 39.93 -17.79
C GLY A 531 39.40 38.50 -17.72
N ASP A 532 38.22 38.25 -18.31
CA ASP A 532 38.06 37.42 -19.53
C ASP A 532 36.56 37.04 -19.76
N PRO A 533 35.90 37.48 -20.84
CA PRO A 533 34.53 37.10 -21.16
C PRO A 533 34.48 35.73 -21.87
N ALA A 534 34.64 34.63 -21.13
CA ALA A 534 34.62 33.28 -21.71
C ALA A 534 33.96 32.16 -20.88
N SER A 535 33.18 32.47 -19.84
CA SER A 535 32.57 31.43 -18.98
C SER A 535 31.07 31.58 -18.72
N GLY A 536 30.40 32.51 -19.41
CA GLY A 536 28.95 32.74 -19.29
C GLY A 536 28.07 32.07 -20.35
N SER A 537 28.64 31.49 -21.41
CA SER A 537 27.89 30.84 -22.51
C SER A 537 27.95 29.31 -22.49
N ALA A 538 28.82 28.70 -21.69
CA ALA A 538 28.94 27.24 -21.60
C ALA A 538 27.95 26.58 -20.62
N ILE A 539 27.31 27.34 -19.72
CA ILE A 539 26.40 26.78 -18.69
C ILE A 539 24.92 26.83 -19.13
N ARG A 540 24.54 27.68 -20.10
CA ARG A 540 23.23 27.58 -20.76
C ARG A 540 23.23 26.62 -21.95
N GLY A 541 24.31 26.58 -22.72
CA GLY A 541 24.42 25.63 -23.85
C GLY A 541 24.41 24.17 -23.42
N VAL A 542 25.01 23.81 -22.29
CA VAL A 542 25.05 22.40 -21.83
C VAL A 542 23.74 21.95 -21.19
N CYS A 543 22.98 22.85 -20.55
CA CYS A 543 21.65 22.51 -20.03
C CYS A 543 20.58 22.42 -21.14
N ASP A 544 20.64 23.28 -22.15
CA ASP A 544 19.71 23.23 -23.28
C ASP A 544 20.05 22.07 -24.25
N HIS A 545 21.33 21.74 -24.45
CA HIS A 545 21.72 20.61 -25.34
C HIS A 545 21.60 19.22 -24.68
N ILE A 546 21.58 19.12 -23.35
CA ILE A 546 21.29 17.86 -22.64
C ILE A 546 19.77 17.63 -22.54
N MET A 547 18.95 18.69 -22.52
CA MET A 547 17.49 18.55 -22.49
C MET A 547 16.86 18.42 -23.88
N ASP A 548 17.42 19.04 -24.92
CA ASP A 548 16.95 18.85 -26.31
C ASP A 548 17.60 17.63 -26.98
N GLY A 549 18.80 17.21 -26.56
CA GLY A 549 19.49 16.00 -27.07
C GLY A 549 18.98 14.67 -26.50
N LEU A 550 18.03 14.69 -25.55
CA LEU A 550 17.37 13.52 -24.99
C LEU A 550 15.95 13.31 -25.54
N LEU A 551 15.51 14.13 -26.50
CA LEU A 551 14.17 14.04 -27.11
C LEU A 551 14.17 13.77 -28.62
N ASP A 552 15.31 13.62 -29.30
CA ASP A 552 15.33 13.51 -30.77
C ASP A 552 16.15 12.37 -31.39
N ASP A 553 16.55 11.32 -30.64
CA ASP A 553 17.28 10.18 -31.23
C ASP A 553 16.92 8.80 -30.65
N THR A 554 15.63 8.59 -30.37
CA THR A 554 15.05 7.23 -30.31
C THR A 554 13.83 7.13 -31.23
N SER A 555 14.01 7.53 -32.48
CA SER A 555 13.34 6.86 -33.59
C SER A 555 13.90 5.44 -33.71
N ASP A 556 13.01 4.47 -33.73
CA ASP A 556 13.24 3.03 -33.88
C ASP A 556 13.53 2.22 -32.60
N CYS A 557 12.53 1.39 -32.23
CA CYS A 557 12.59 0.25 -31.31
C CYS A 557 12.35 0.47 -29.80
N VAL A 558 11.17 0.98 -29.40
CA VAL A 558 10.50 0.59 -28.13
C VAL A 558 8.97 0.54 -28.34
N PRO A 559 8.24 -0.55 -28.00
CA PRO A 559 6.81 -0.65 -28.30
C PRO A 559 5.95 0.28 -27.42
N LYS A 560 5.27 1.24 -28.06
CA LYS A 560 4.19 2.06 -27.45
C LYS A 560 2.90 1.24 -27.34
N GLU A 561 2.80 0.33 -26.36
CA GLU A 561 1.56 -0.41 -26.09
C GLU A 561 1.26 -0.51 -24.59
N ALA A 562 0.50 0.45 -24.06
CA ALA A 562 -0.20 0.28 -22.79
C ALA A 562 -1.39 1.24 -22.63
N ALA A 563 -2.58 0.64 -22.49
CA ALA A 563 -3.78 1.12 -21.79
C ALA A 563 -4.75 2.08 -22.50
N ARG A 564 -5.86 1.55 -23.03
CA ARG A 564 -6.93 2.36 -23.63
C ARG A 564 -8.32 1.80 -23.28
N GLU A 565 -8.88 2.11 -22.12
CA GLU A 565 -10.32 1.89 -21.89
C GLU A 565 -11.13 3.02 -22.54
N ALA A 566 -11.31 2.95 -23.85
CA ALA A 566 -12.31 3.73 -24.57
C ALA A 566 -13.32 2.77 -25.18
N LEU A 567 -14.52 3.26 -25.54
CA LEU A 567 -15.19 2.66 -26.68
C LEU A 567 -14.16 2.56 -27.80
N ILE A 568 -14.10 1.39 -28.44
CA ILE A 568 -13.01 0.97 -29.33
C ILE A 568 -12.81 1.95 -30.51
N ALA A 569 -13.74 2.89 -30.68
CA ALA A 569 -13.76 3.88 -31.73
C ALA A 569 -12.90 5.13 -31.60
N THR A 570 -12.18 5.41 -30.50
CA THR A 570 -11.58 6.76 -30.38
C THR A 570 -10.26 6.84 -29.64
N SER A 571 -9.68 5.72 -29.23
CA SER A 571 -8.39 5.81 -28.55
C SER A 571 -7.27 6.41 -29.43
N SER A 572 -7.44 6.41 -30.76
CA SER A 572 -6.59 7.10 -31.74
C SER A 572 -6.94 8.59 -31.94
N ASN A 573 -8.04 9.07 -31.36
CA ASN A 573 -8.43 10.48 -31.39
C ASN A 573 -7.54 11.27 -30.40
N PRO A 574 -6.87 12.35 -30.85
CA PRO A 574 -5.91 13.09 -30.01
C PRO A 574 -6.53 13.81 -28.82
N VAL A 575 -7.85 14.04 -28.81
CA VAL A 575 -8.56 14.72 -27.71
C VAL A 575 -9.01 13.74 -26.62
N ASP A 576 -9.04 12.44 -26.92
CA ASP A 576 -9.46 11.42 -25.96
C ASP A 576 -8.41 11.17 -24.87
N LYS A 577 -8.83 11.24 -23.60
CA LYS A 577 -7.96 11.02 -22.43
C LYS A 577 -8.15 9.65 -21.80
N SER A 578 -8.77 8.68 -22.47
CA SER A 578 -9.02 7.34 -21.91
C SER A 578 -7.74 6.63 -21.45
N ALA A 579 -6.58 6.95 -22.03
CA ALA A 579 -5.29 6.43 -21.58
C ALA A 579 -4.88 6.89 -20.17
N THR A 580 -5.44 8.00 -19.68
CA THR A 580 -5.12 8.58 -18.36
C THR A 580 -5.95 8.01 -17.22
N LYS A 581 -6.94 7.14 -17.51
CA LYS A 581 -7.83 6.47 -16.52
C LYS A 581 -7.12 5.68 -15.44
N ARG A 582 -5.86 5.33 -15.64
CA ARG A 582 -5.02 4.64 -14.64
C ARG A 582 -4.56 5.55 -13.49
N THR A 583 -4.79 6.85 -13.60
CA THR A 583 -4.45 7.81 -12.55
C THR A 583 -5.68 8.15 -11.74
N LEU A 584 -5.51 8.28 -10.43
CA LEU A 584 -6.60 8.71 -9.55
C LEU A 584 -7.10 10.13 -9.89
N GLY A 585 -6.20 10.99 -10.38
CA GLY A 585 -6.52 12.36 -10.79
C GLY A 585 -7.60 12.44 -11.88
N TYR A 586 -7.59 11.53 -12.85
CA TYR A 586 -8.66 11.47 -13.88
C TYR A 586 -10.04 11.26 -13.24
N TRP A 587 -10.17 10.29 -12.34
CA TRP A 587 -11.44 9.95 -11.69
C TRP A 587 -11.94 11.08 -10.78
N ILE A 588 -11.04 11.73 -10.04
CA ILE A 588 -11.33 12.90 -9.21
C ILE A 588 -11.92 14.03 -10.06
N GLU A 589 -11.29 14.38 -11.18
CA GLU A 589 -11.76 15.48 -12.03
C GLU A 589 -13.06 15.14 -12.77
N LEU A 590 -13.22 13.88 -13.22
CA LEU A 590 -14.49 13.41 -13.79
C LEU A 590 -15.63 13.49 -12.76
N ALA A 591 -15.40 13.07 -11.51
CA ALA A 591 -16.40 13.13 -10.47
C ALA A 591 -16.83 14.59 -10.18
N LYS A 592 -15.88 15.53 -10.09
CA LYS A 592 -16.19 16.96 -9.94
C LYS A 592 -17.02 17.51 -11.09
N LEU A 593 -16.66 17.16 -12.34
CA LEU A 593 -17.40 17.56 -13.53
C LEU A 593 -18.86 17.08 -13.47
N LEU A 594 -19.07 15.81 -13.17
CA LEU A 594 -20.40 15.21 -13.11
C LEU A 594 -21.24 15.76 -11.94
N ASP A 595 -20.63 15.97 -10.76
CA ASP A 595 -21.28 16.58 -9.61
C ASP A 595 -21.71 18.02 -9.90
N LYS A 596 -20.84 18.82 -10.55
CA LYS A 596 -21.15 20.18 -11.03
C LYS A 596 -22.28 20.18 -12.05
N GLY A 597 -22.30 19.19 -12.95
CA GLY A 597 -23.38 19.00 -13.92
C GLY A 597 -24.72 18.63 -13.29
N GLY A 598 -24.71 18.12 -12.05
CA GLY A 598 -25.91 17.65 -11.37
C GLY A 598 -26.29 16.21 -11.72
N PHE A 599 -25.38 15.42 -12.29
CA PHE A 599 -25.62 14.00 -12.56
C PHE A 599 -26.11 13.26 -11.30
N ASN A 600 -27.01 12.30 -11.48
CA ASN A 600 -27.51 11.47 -10.38
C ASN A 600 -26.42 10.52 -9.87
N ALA A 601 -25.79 9.78 -10.78
CA ALA A 601 -24.76 8.82 -10.43
C ALA A 601 -23.70 8.70 -11.54
N LEU A 602 -22.46 8.43 -11.12
CA LEU A 602 -21.42 7.83 -11.98
C LEU A 602 -21.55 6.31 -11.90
N PHE A 603 -21.80 5.69 -13.06
CA PHE A 603 -21.95 4.25 -13.20
C PHE A 603 -20.67 3.61 -13.76
N LEU A 604 -20.08 2.67 -13.03
CA LEU A 604 -18.87 1.94 -13.42
C LEU A 604 -19.21 0.47 -13.70
N ALA A 605 -19.15 0.09 -14.98
CA ALA A 605 -19.22 -1.30 -15.41
C ALA A 605 -17.92 -2.05 -15.06
N ASP A 606 -18.00 -3.36 -14.89
CA ASP A 606 -16.84 -4.21 -14.56
C ASP A 606 -16.95 -5.60 -15.19
N THR A 607 -15.79 -6.26 -15.35
CA THR A 607 -15.67 -7.62 -15.88
C THR A 607 -14.40 -8.30 -15.37
N TYR A 608 -14.52 -9.58 -14.98
CA TYR A 608 -13.38 -10.40 -14.54
C TYR A 608 -12.67 -11.15 -15.67
N GLY A 609 -13.09 -10.96 -16.92
CA GLY A 609 -12.51 -11.59 -18.10
C GLY A 609 -12.71 -10.78 -19.38
N GLY A 610 -11.77 -10.92 -20.33
CA GLY A 610 -11.85 -10.32 -21.66
C GLY A 610 -12.80 -11.06 -22.60
N TYR A 611 -12.96 -10.54 -23.83
CA TYR A 611 -13.77 -11.17 -24.88
C TYR A 611 -12.90 -12.06 -25.76
N ASP A 612 -13.11 -13.37 -25.70
CA ASP A 612 -12.36 -14.40 -26.42
C ASP A 612 -13.16 -15.12 -27.52
N THR A 613 -14.39 -14.67 -27.81
CA THR A 613 -15.26 -15.30 -28.82
C THR A 613 -14.79 -15.06 -30.25
N TYR A 614 -14.41 -13.82 -30.59
CA TYR A 614 -13.99 -13.46 -31.94
C TYR A 614 -12.65 -14.12 -32.27
N GLU A 615 -12.60 -14.93 -33.33
CA GLU A 615 -11.46 -15.78 -33.71
C GLU A 615 -11.03 -16.79 -32.62
N GLY A 616 -11.86 -17.02 -31.59
CA GLY A 616 -11.50 -17.88 -30.46
C GLY A 616 -10.28 -17.40 -29.66
N SER A 617 -9.94 -16.10 -29.71
CA SER A 617 -8.74 -15.53 -29.10
C SER A 617 -8.99 -14.20 -28.40
N LEU A 618 -8.25 -13.95 -27.31
CA LEU A 618 -8.21 -12.65 -26.63
C LEU A 618 -7.40 -11.59 -27.38
N ASP A 619 -6.60 -11.96 -28.37
CA ASP A 619 -5.60 -11.06 -28.97
C ASP A 619 -6.21 -9.79 -29.55
N ASN A 620 -7.34 -9.91 -30.24
CA ASN A 620 -8.01 -8.74 -30.83
C ASN A 620 -8.68 -7.87 -29.77
N CYS A 621 -9.13 -8.47 -28.66
CA CYS A 621 -9.62 -7.76 -27.48
C CYS A 621 -8.49 -6.94 -26.83
N ILE A 622 -7.33 -7.54 -26.62
CA ILE A 622 -6.15 -6.90 -26.01
C ILE A 622 -5.61 -5.78 -26.92
N ARG A 623 -5.37 -6.08 -28.20
CA ARG A 623 -4.75 -5.16 -29.17
C ARG A 623 -5.56 -3.87 -29.36
N ARG A 624 -6.88 -3.95 -29.26
CA ARG A 624 -7.81 -2.82 -29.46
C ARG A 624 -8.41 -2.29 -28.18
N ALA A 625 -7.93 -2.82 -27.05
CA ALA A 625 -8.33 -2.45 -25.73
C ALA A 625 -9.86 -2.50 -25.48
N ALA A 626 -10.49 -3.54 -26.03
CA ALA A 626 -11.93 -3.78 -25.97
C ALA A 626 -12.38 -4.22 -24.56
N GLN A 627 -12.63 -3.26 -23.66
CA GLN A 627 -12.82 -3.53 -22.22
C GLN A 627 -11.62 -4.28 -21.61
N TRP A 628 -10.41 -3.96 -22.09
CA TRP A 628 -9.16 -4.51 -21.60
C TRP A 628 -8.03 -3.50 -21.77
N PRO A 629 -7.16 -3.27 -20.78
CA PRO A 629 -7.19 -3.79 -19.41
C PRO A 629 -8.21 -3.03 -18.56
N VAL A 630 -8.83 -3.72 -17.59
CA VAL A 630 -9.81 -3.14 -16.64
C VAL A 630 -9.25 -3.12 -15.22
N THR A 631 -9.49 -2.04 -14.48
CA THR A 631 -9.12 -1.88 -13.06
C THR A 631 -10.35 -2.02 -12.18
N ASP A 632 -10.16 -2.49 -10.94
CA ASP A 632 -11.25 -2.61 -9.95
C ASP A 632 -11.95 -1.25 -9.72
N PRO A 633 -13.27 -1.14 -9.97
CA PRO A 633 -14.01 0.12 -9.85
C PRO A 633 -14.19 0.57 -8.38
N THR A 634 -14.02 -0.30 -7.40
CA THR A 634 -14.27 0.01 -5.98
C THR A 634 -13.26 0.99 -5.40
N ILE A 635 -12.01 0.95 -5.88
CA ILE A 635 -10.88 1.66 -5.27
C ILE A 635 -10.99 3.17 -5.45
N ALA A 636 -11.43 3.63 -6.63
CA ALA A 636 -11.53 5.06 -6.93
C ALA A 636 -12.72 5.75 -6.23
N ILE A 637 -13.71 5.00 -5.73
CA ILE A 637 -14.95 5.56 -5.17
C ILE A 637 -14.67 6.47 -3.97
N SER A 638 -13.82 6.06 -3.02
CA SER A 638 -13.55 6.86 -1.82
C SER A 638 -12.91 8.20 -2.14
N ALA A 639 -12.01 8.23 -3.12
CA ALA A 639 -11.37 9.45 -3.60
C ALA A 639 -12.36 10.39 -4.32
N MET A 640 -13.22 9.83 -5.17
CA MET A 640 -14.26 10.60 -5.86
C MET A 640 -15.33 11.13 -4.89
N ALA A 641 -15.71 10.32 -3.91
CA ALA A 641 -16.69 10.69 -2.90
C ALA A 641 -16.19 11.83 -2.00
N ALA A 642 -14.89 11.86 -1.69
CA ALA A 642 -14.27 12.92 -0.89
C ALA A 642 -14.30 14.31 -1.56
N VAL A 643 -14.41 14.37 -2.89
CA VAL A 643 -14.40 15.63 -3.67
C VAL A 643 -15.76 16.01 -4.27
N THR A 644 -16.82 15.26 -3.94
CA THR A 644 -18.18 15.47 -4.44
C THR A 644 -19.19 15.50 -3.30
N LYS A 645 -20.28 16.23 -3.49
CA LYS A 645 -21.35 16.33 -2.49
C LYS A 645 -22.59 15.54 -2.88
N ASN A 646 -23.01 15.58 -4.14
CA ASN A 646 -24.32 15.07 -4.54
C ASN A 646 -24.21 13.80 -5.39
N LEU A 647 -23.15 13.69 -6.20
CA LEU A 647 -22.94 12.57 -7.12
C LEU A 647 -22.96 11.22 -6.38
N SER A 648 -23.80 10.31 -6.84
CA SER A 648 -23.79 8.91 -6.37
C SER A 648 -22.84 8.06 -7.20
N PHE A 649 -22.41 6.93 -6.64
CA PHE A 649 -21.46 6.02 -7.27
C PHE A 649 -22.06 4.63 -7.33
N ALA A 650 -22.30 4.14 -8.54
CA ALA A 650 -22.80 2.79 -8.76
C ALA A 650 -21.72 1.94 -9.43
N ILE A 651 -21.37 0.80 -8.82
CA ILE A 651 -20.40 -0.12 -9.39
C ILE A 651 -21.05 -1.45 -9.75
N THR A 652 -20.49 -2.13 -10.74
CA THR A 652 -20.85 -3.51 -11.05
C THR A 652 -20.04 -4.46 -10.18
N ALA A 653 -20.70 -5.42 -9.53
CA ALA A 653 -20.03 -6.50 -8.81
C ALA A 653 -20.82 -7.80 -8.97
N SER A 654 -20.09 -8.91 -9.13
CA SER A 654 -20.68 -10.21 -9.44
C SER A 654 -21.04 -11.01 -8.19
N THR A 655 -22.24 -11.60 -8.17
CA THR A 655 -22.66 -12.54 -7.11
C THR A 655 -22.03 -13.93 -7.24
N SER A 656 -21.34 -14.22 -8.36
CA SER A 656 -20.86 -15.59 -8.64
C SER A 656 -19.45 -15.87 -8.16
N PHE A 657 -18.66 -14.86 -7.76
CA PHE A 657 -17.22 -15.02 -7.57
C PHE A 657 -16.73 -14.77 -6.14
N GLU A 658 -17.37 -13.89 -5.38
CA GLU A 658 -16.95 -13.55 -4.02
C GLU A 658 -18.01 -13.94 -2.98
N PRO A 659 -17.62 -14.44 -1.79
CA PRO A 659 -18.58 -14.75 -0.73
C PRO A 659 -19.38 -13.53 -0.24
N PRO A 660 -20.68 -13.69 0.10
CA PRO A 660 -21.57 -12.57 0.44
C PRO A 660 -21.11 -11.73 1.62
N PHE A 661 -20.47 -12.33 2.63
CA PHE A 661 -20.00 -11.57 3.80
C PHE A 661 -18.90 -10.54 3.47
N LEU A 662 -18.01 -10.85 2.51
CA LEU A 662 -16.96 -9.92 2.09
C LEU A 662 -17.54 -8.72 1.33
N LEU A 663 -18.51 -8.99 0.44
CA LEU A 663 -19.27 -7.97 -0.27
C LEU A 663 -20.05 -7.10 0.73
N ALA A 664 -20.76 -7.72 1.68
CA ALA A 664 -21.55 -7.04 2.70
C ALA A 664 -20.71 -6.01 3.46
N LYS A 665 -19.51 -6.41 3.93
CA LYS A 665 -18.58 -5.52 4.60
C LYS A 665 -18.13 -4.38 3.69
N ARG A 666 -17.66 -4.69 2.48
CA ARG A 666 -17.14 -3.69 1.54
C ARG A 666 -18.19 -2.63 1.21
N PHE A 667 -19.43 -3.04 1.00
CA PHE A 667 -20.49 -2.13 0.56
C PHE A 667 -21.05 -1.30 1.71
N SER A 668 -21.18 -1.84 2.93
CA SER A 668 -21.49 -1.00 4.10
C SER A 668 -20.41 0.05 4.35
N THR A 669 -19.12 -0.29 4.16
CA THR A 669 -18.04 0.70 4.25
C THR A 669 -18.14 1.78 3.19
N LEU A 670 -18.39 1.41 1.92
CA LEU A 670 -18.57 2.39 0.84
C LEU A 670 -19.80 3.25 1.05
N ASP A 671 -20.89 2.67 1.57
CA ASP A 671 -22.10 3.42 1.90
C ASP A 671 -21.84 4.44 3.03
N HIS A 672 -21.10 4.08 4.08
CA HIS A 672 -20.63 5.03 5.10
C HIS A 672 -19.72 6.12 4.51
N PHE A 673 -18.69 5.75 3.76
CA PHE A 673 -17.71 6.70 3.22
C PHE A 673 -18.29 7.66 2.19
N THR A 674 -19.32 7.22 1.46
CA THR A 674 -20.04 8.06 0.50
C THR A 674 -21.21 8.80 1.14
N GLN A 675 -21.49 8.60 2.43
CA GLN A 675 -22.64 9.14 3.16
C GLN A 675 -23.99 8.75 2.53
N GLY A 676 -24.13 7.47 2.18
CA GLY A 676 -25.34 6.94 1.57
C GLY A 676 -25.44 7.18 0.07
N ARG A 677 -24.34 7.52 -0.62
CA ARG A 677 -24.34 7.79 -2.07
C ARG A 677 -23.81 6.61 -2.89
N PHE A 678 -23.93 5.39 -2.38
CA PHE A 678 -23.43 4.19 -3.02
C PHE A 678 -24.56 3.32 -3.61
N GLY A 679 -24.31 2.76 -4.79
CA GLY A 679 -25.19 1.84 -5.49
C GLY A 679 -24.44 0.63 -6.03
N TRP A 680 -25.18 -0.46 -6.25
CA TRP A 680 -24.63 -1.71 -6.74
C TRP A 680 -25.42 -2.22 -7.91
N ASN A 681 -24.76 -2.43 -9.05
CA ASN A 681 -25.28 -3.20 -10.17
C ASN A 681 -24.97 -4.67 -10.02
N ILE A 682 -26.03 -5.43 -9.76
CA ILE A 682 -26.00 -6.87 -9.51
C ILE A 682 -25.85 -7.58 -10.86
N VAL A 683 -24.76 -8.32 -11.01
CA VAL A 683 -24.52 -9.19 -12.17
C VAL A 683 -24.18 -10.60 -11.73
N THR A 684 -24.52 -11.59 -12.54
CA THR A 684 -24.17 -12.99 -12.25
C THR A 684 -22.92 -13.47 -12.98
N SER A 685 -22.32 -12.61 -13.82
CA SER A 685 -21.28 -12.99 -14.79
C SER A 685 -21.71 -14.12 -15.74
N TRP A 686 -21.01 -14.25 -16.88
CA TRP A 686 -21.34 -15.27 -17.89
C TRP A 686 -20.15 -15.70 -18.76
N LYS A 687 -19.13 -14.86 -18.86
CA LYS A 687 -17.93 -15.12 -19.69
C LYS A 687 -17.12 -16.30 -19.16
N LYS A 688 -16.84 -17.27 -20.03
CA LYS A 688 -15.99 -18.44 -19.69
C LYS A 688 -14.62 -18.01 -19.17
N ALA A 689 -13.99 -17.00 -19.77
CA ALA A 689 -12.73 -16.44 -19.32
C ALA A 689 -12.76 -15.95 -17.85
N ALA A 690 -13.87 -15.35 -17.41
CA ALA A 690 -14.02 -14.87 -16.04
C ALA A 690 -14.10 -16.02 -15.02
N PHE A 691 -14.88 -17.08 -15.34
CA PHE A 691 -14.94 -18.28 -14.51
C PHE A 691 -13.57 -18.96 -14.42
N LYS A 692 -12.87 -19.12 -15.55
CA LYS A 692 -11.51 -19.68 -15.56
C LYS A 692 -10.53 -18.86 -14.71
N ALA A 693 -10.61 -17.53 -14.77
CA ALA A 693 -9.71 -16.64 -14.04
C ALA A 693 -9.83 -16.80 -12.51
N ILE A 694 -11.00 -17.15 -12.01
CA ILE A 694 -11.24 -17.38 -10.57
C ILE A 694 -11.12 -18.86 -10.15
N GLY A 695 -10.76 -19.75 -11.08
CA GLY A 695 -10.55 -21.18 -10.81
C GLY A 695 -11.79 -22.07 -10.98
N LEU A 696 -12.83 -21.62 -11.69
CA LEU A 696 -13.98 -22.43 -12.08
C LEU A 696 -13.88 -22.82 -13.56
N GLU A 697 -13.91 -24.11 -13.88
CA GLU A 697 -13.68 -24.58 -15.26
C GLU A 697 -14.81 -24.20 -16.23
N ASN A 698 -16.06 -24.26 -15.75
CA ASN A 698 -17.26 -24.02 -16.55
C ASN A 698 -18.17 -22.97 -15.90
N PRO A 699 -18.81 -22.09 -16.69
CA PRO A 699 -19.85 -21.21 -16.18
C PRO A 699 -20.98 -22.01 -15.54
N ILE A 700 -21.48 -21.53 -14.40
CA ILE A 700 -22.74 -22.03 -13.83
C ILE A 700 -23.87 -21.77 -14.84
N GLU A 701 -24.80 -22.72 -14.94
CA GLU A 701 -25.97 -22.64 -15.81
C GLU A 701 -26.78 -21.35 -15.59
N HIS A 702 -27.33 -20.79 -16.68
CA HIS A 702 -27.89 -19.44 -16.69
C HIS A 702 -28.93 -19.21 -15.58
N ASP A 703 -29.94 -20.07 -15.47
CA ASP A 703 -31.01 -19.94 -14.48
C ASP A 703 -30.52 -20.25 -13.06
N GLU A 704 -29.56 -21.17 -12.93
CA GLU A 704 -28.97 -21.52 -11.64
C GLU A 704 -28.19 -20.35 -11.05
N ARG A 705 -27.52 -19.56 -11.89
CA ARG A 705 -26.87 -18.32 -11.44
C ARG A 705 -27.85 -17.32 -10.82
N TYR A 706 -29.07 -17.23 -11.35
CA TYR A 706 -30.10 -16.35 -10.78
C TYR A 706 -30.68 -16.91 -9.48
N ARG A 707 -30.83 -18.24 -9.35
CA ARG A 707 -31.20 -18.87 -8.07
C ARG A 707 -30.12 -18.64 -7.01
N GLN A 708 -28.85 -18.78 -7.38
CA GLN A 708 -27.72 -18.45 -6.51
C GLN A 708 -27.72 -16.96 -6.13
N ALA A 709 -27.96 -16.06 -7.09
CA ALA A 709 -28.02 -14.62 -6.82
C ALA A 709 -29.18 -14.24 -5.88
N ASP A 710 -30.36 -14.88 -6.00
CA ASP A 710 -31.49 -14.64 -5.09
C ASP A 710 -31.12 -15.00 -3.65
N GLU A 711 -30.52 -16.19 -3.44
CA GLU A 711 -30.03 -16.59 -2.11
C GLU A 711 -28.92 -15.65 -1.62
N TYR A 712 -28.01 -15.21 -2.50
CA TYR A 712 -26.97 -14.24 -2.19
C TYR A 712 -27.55 -12.95 -1.62
N LEU A 713 -28.56 -12.38 -2.29
CA LEU A 713 -29.22 -11.15 -1.86
C LEU A 713 -29.98 -11.37 -0.54
N ASN A 714 -30.62 -12.53 -0.35
CA ASN A 714 -31.27 -12.87 0.92
C ASN A 714 -30.26 -12.89 2.09
N VAL A 715 -29.05 -13.43 1.90
CA VAL A 715 -27.98 -13.37 2.90
C VAL A 715 -27.58 -11.93 3.20
N LEU A 716 -27.41 -11.12 2.16
CA LEU A 716 -27.04 -9.71 2.32
C LEU A 716 -28.11 -8.89 3.04
N TYR A 717 -29.40 -9.08 2.72
CA TYR A 717 -30.49 -8.41 3.44
C TYR A 717 -30.51 -8.79 4.92
N LYS A 718 -30.31 -10.07 5.25
CA LYS A 718 -30.21 -10.51 6.65
C LYS A 718 -29.07 -9.79 7.38
N LEU A 719 -27.91 -9.62 6.73
CA LEU A 719 -26.76 -8.91 7.30
C LEU A 719 -27.01 -7.40 7.45
N TRP A 720 -27.42 -6.72 6.37
CA TRP A 720 -27.55 -5.25 6.32
C TRP A 720 -28.78 -4.73 7.08
N GLU A 721 -29.92 -5.44 7.00
CA GLU A 721 -31.20 -4.97 7.56
C GLU A 721 -31.49 -5.62 8.93
N GLY A 722 -31.07 -6.88 9.14
CA GLY A 722 -31.53 -7.70 10.26
C GLY A 722 -30.54 -7.93 11.38
N SER A 723 -29.23 -7.74 11.13
CA SER A 723 -28.21 -8.03 12.14
C SER A 723 -28.11 -6.94 13.21
N TRP A 724 -28.44 -5.68 12.90
CA TRP A 724 -28.34 -4.54 13.82
C TRP A 724 -29.65 -3.76 13.91
N ALA A 725 -30.11 -3.45 15.13
CA ALA A 725 -31.19 -2.50 15.35
C ALA A 725 -30.76 -1.08 14.93
N ASP A 726 -31.71 -0.20 14.62
CA ASP A 726 -31.41 1.20 14.28
C ASP A 726 -30.75 1.95 15.44
N ASP A 727 -31.10 1.60 16.69
CA ASP A 727 -30.59 2.22 17.91
C ASP A 727 -29.56 1.33 18.65
N ALA A 728 -28.93 0.39 17.93
CA ALA A 728 -27.91 -0.49 18.48
C ALA A 728 -26.63 0.27 18.87
N ILE A 729 -26.26 1.33 18.13
CA ILE A 729 -25.21 2.27 18.55
C ILE A 729 -25.84 3.32 19.45
N ASN A 730 -25.46 3.31 20.72
CA ASN A 730 -25.88 4.29 21.71
C ASN A 730 -24.72 4.52 22.69
N PRO A 731 -23.76 5.41 22.35
CA PRO A 731 -22.58 5.62 23.16
C PRO A 731 -22.96 6.16 24.54
N ASP A 732 -22.54 5.44 25.57
CA ASP A 732 -22.70 5.74 26.98
C ASP A 732 -21.33 5.67 27.67
N PRO A 733 -20.56 6.78 27.63
CA PRO A 733 -19.21 6.82 28.21
C PRO A 733 -19.18 6.59 29.72
N GLU A 734 -20.27 6.90 30.44
CA GLU A 734 -20.37 6.70 31.89
C GLU A 734 -20.41 5.20 32.24
N ASN A 735 -20.98 4.38 31.35
CA ASN A 735 -21.09 2.93 31.52
C ASN A 735 -20.12 2.13 30.64
N ASP A 736 -19.10 2.77 30.04
CA ASP A 736 -18.12 2.13 29.13
C ASP A 736 -18.78 1.33 27.99
N SER A 737 -19.87 1.85 27.43
CA SER A 737 -20.64 1.18 26.37
C SER A 737 -20.68 2.04 25.11
N TYR A 738 -20.43 1.43 23.95
CA TYR A 738 -20.57 2.10 22.64
C TYR A 738 -21.82 1.64 21.88
N ALA A 739 -22.15 0.36 22.00
CA ALA A 739 -23.28 -0.27 21.34
C ALA A 739 -23.87 -1.36 22.25
N ASP A 740 -25.18 -1.54 22.19
CA ASP A 740 -25.89 -2.57 22.96
C ASP A 740 -25.74 -3.94 22.26
N PRO A 741 -24.99 -4.89 22.83
CA PRO A 741 -24.79 -6.20 22.22
C PRO A 741 -26.06 -7.04 22.15
N GLY A 742 -27.10 -6.74 22.95
CA GLY A 742 -28.42 -7.35 22.89
C GLY A 742 -29.22 -6.90 21.65
N LYS A 743 -28.85 -5.76 21.07
CA LYS A 743 -29.43 -5.22 19.84
C LYS A 743 -28.67 -5.61 18.56
N ILE A 744 -27.69 -6.51 18.69
CA ILE A 744 -26.89 -7.01 17.56
C ILE A 744 -27.04 -8.54 17.48
N ARG A 745 -27.73 -8.99 16.44
CA ARG A 745 -28.17 -10.37 16.21
C ARG A 745 -27.20 -11.12 15.31
N THR A 746 -26.91 -12.36 15.69
CA THR A 746 -26.18 -13.30 14.84
C THR A 746 -27.11 -13.81 13.74
N ILE A 747 -26.69 -13.67 12.49
CA ILE A 747 -27.37 -14.26 11.34
C ILE A 747 -26.88 -15.70 11.19
N ASN A 748 -27.80 -16.63 11.39
CA ASN A 748 -27.61 -18.04 11.07
C ASN A 748 -28.33 -18.29 9.74
N HIS A 749 -27.59 -18.50 8.66
CA HIS A 749 -28.13 -18.84 7.36
C HIS A 749 -27.54 -20.15 6.87
N LYS A 750 -28.42 -21.07 6.46
CA LYS A 750 -28.07 -22.32 5.82
C LYS A 750 -29.01 -22.50 4.62
N GLY A 751 -28.56 -22.07 3.45
CA GLY A 751 -29.28 -22.21 2.18
C GLY A 751 -28.68 -23.30 1.29
N GLY A 752 -29.13 -23.35 0.03
CA GLY A 752 -28.65 -24.32 -0.95
C GLY A 752 -27.28 -23.95 -1.53
N PHE A 753 -26.90 -22.67 -1.49
CA PHE A 753 -25.65 -22.16 -2.05
C PHE A 753 -24.69 -21.62 -0.99
N PHE A 754 -25.20 -21.04 0.10
CA PHE A 754 -24.42 -20.35 1.11
C PHE A 754 -24.76 -20.82 2.52
N THR A 755 -23.71 -20.98 3.34
CA THR A 755 -23.84 -21.15 4.79
C THR A 755 -23.06 -20.03 5.47
N LEU A 756 -23.70 -19.33 6.39
CA LEU A 756 -23.14 -18.21 7.12
C LEU A 756 -23.62 -18.23 8.57
N ASN A 757 -22.69 -18.12 9.51
CA ASN A 757 -22.98 -17.93 10.93
C ASN A 757 -22.15 -16.73 11.40
N SER A 758 -22.77 -15.54 11.44
CA SER A 758 -22.07 -14.33 11.86
C SER A 758 -23.00 -13.17 12.19
N ARG A 759 -22.54 -12.26 13.04
CA ARG A 759 -23.09 -10.90 13.12
C ARG A 759 -22.49 -10.08 12.00
N HIS A 760 -23.25 -9.16 11.41
CA HIS A 760 -22.64 -8.18 10.52
C HIS A 760 -21.64 -7.34 11.33
N ILE A 761 -20.45 -7.13 10.78
CA ILE A 761 -19.35 -6.49 11.53
C ILE A 761 -19.22 -5.00 11.25
N VAL A 762 -20.08 -4.47 10.39
CA VAL A 762 -20.20 -3.03 10.12
C VAL A 762 -21.56 -2.61 10.63
N ASP A 763 -21.59 -1.52 11.39
CA ASP A 763 -22.82 -0.93 11.91
C ASP A 763 -23.71 -0.36 10.77
N PRO A 764 -25.00 -0.12 11.04
CA PRO A 764 -25.95 0.37 10.03
C PRO A 764 -25.44 1.60 9.28
N SER A 765 -25.21 1.44 7.98
CA SER A 765 -24.84 2.53 7.08
C SER A 765 -26.06 3.38 6.70
N PRO A 766 -25.90 4.61 6.17
CA PRO A 766 -27.01 5.52 5.92
C PRO A 766 -28.15 4.95 5.06
N GLN A 767 -27.85 4.05 4.12
CA GLN A 767 -28.86 3.34 3.32
C GLN A 767 -29.14 1.91 3.81
N ARG A 768 -28.31 1.37 4.71
CA ARG A 768 -28.15 -0.08 5.01
C ARG A 768 -27.85 -0.87 3.73
N THR A 769 -28.88 -1.26 2.99
CA THR A 769 -28.73 -1.83 1.65
C THR A 769 -28.43 -0.73 0.62
N PRO A 770 -27.35 -0.82 -0.17
CA PRO A 770 -27.04 0.15 -1.22
C PRO A 770 -28.14 0.20 -2.29
N PHE A 771 -28.18 1.26 -3.09
CA PHE A 771 -29.19 1.35 -4.16
C PHE A 771 -28.98 0.25 -5.20
N LEU A 772 -30.00 -0.60 -5.43
CA LEU A 772 -29.85 -1.82 -6.21
C LEU A 772 -30.17 -1.60 -7.70
N PHE A 773 -29.14 -1.71 -8.52
CA PHE A 773 -29.23 -1.77 -9.98
C PHE A 773 -29.18 -3.21 -10.49
N GLN A 774 -29.77 -3.46 -11.65
CA GLN A 774 -29.68 -4.73 -12.37
C GLN A 774 -29.80 -4.49 -13.90
N ALA A 775 -29.31 -5.42 -14.73
CA ALA A 775 -29.32 -5.26 -16.20
C ALA A 775 -29.80 -6.49 -17.00
N GLY A 776 -30.26 -7.55 -16.35
CA GLY A 776 -30.69 -8.81 -16.98
C GLY A 776 -32.14 -8.74 -17.46
N THR A 777 -32.35 -8.95 -18.76
CA THR A 777 -33.66 -8.89 -19.43
C THR A 777 -34.15 -10.24 -19.99
N SER A 778 -33.45 -11.34 -19.69
CA SER A 778 -33.95 -12.71 -19.92
C SER A 778 -35.15 -13.00 -19.01
N ASP A 779 -35.85 -14.13 -19.18
CA ASP A 779 -36.97 -14.48 -18.30
C ASP A 779 -36.55 -14.55 -16.82
N ALA A 780 -35.51 -15.35 -16.51
CA ALA A 780 -34.94 -15.41 -15.16
C ALA A 780 -34.41 -14.05 -14.67
N GLY A 781 -33.77 -13.28 -15.58
CA GLY A 781 -33.30 -11.93 -15.27
C GLY A 781 -34.42 -10.95 -14.95
N SER A 782 -35.55 -11.04 -15.66
CA SER A 782 -36.74 -10.20 -15.48
C SER A 782 -37.45 -10.53 -14.17
N GLU A 783 -37.54 -11.81 -13.81
CA GLU A 783 -38.10 -12.25 -12.53
C GLU A 783 -37.23 -11.78 -11.34
N PHE A 784 -35.90 -11.88 -11.49
CA PHE A 784 -34.94 -11.38 -10.51
C PHE A 784 -35.01 -9.85 -10.38
N ALA A 785 -35.03 -9.12 -11.50
CA ALA A 785 -35.13 -7.66 -11.52
C ALA A 785 -36.44 -7.17 -10.89
N ALA A 786 -37.56 -7.80 -11.26
CA ALA A 786 -38.87 -7.52 -10.67
C ALA A 786 -38.86 -7.69 -9.15
N SER A 787 -38.05 -8.62 -8.62
CA SER A 787 -37.96 -8.90 -7.20
C SER A 787 -37.05 -7.92 -6.46
N HIS A 788 -35.83 -7.66 -6.96
CA HIS A 788 -34.79 -6.95 -6.19
C HIS A 788 -34.37 -5.58 -6.72
N ALA A 789 -34.61 -5.27 -8.00
CA ALA A 789 -34.05 -4.05 -8.57
C ALA A 789 -34.84 -2.81 -8.11
N GLU A 790 -34.12 -1.72 -7.88
CA GLU A 790 -34.62 -0.36 -7.71
C GLU A 790 -34.38 0.44 -9.01
N GLY A 791 -33.24 0.22 -9.67
CA GLY A 791 -32.92 0.69 -11.01
C GLY A 791 -32.62 -0.47 -11.97
N ILE A 792 -33.08 -0.37 -13.21
CA ILE A 792 -32.86 -1.38 -14.25
C ILE A 792 -32.26 -0.72 -15.48
N PHE A 793 -31.09 -1.21 -15.90
CA PHE A 793 -30.47 -0.83 -17.16
C PHE A 793 -31.03 -1.66 -18.31
N VAL A 794 -31.49 -0.97 -19.34
CA VAL A 794 -32.02 -1.58 -20.56
C VAL A 794 -31.30 -1.03 -21.78
N SER A 795 -31.18 -1.85 -22.82
CA SER A 795 -30.52 -1.46 -24.07
C SER A 795 -31.28 -2.03 -25.26
N SER A 796 -31.47 -1.20 -26.27
CA SER A 796 -32.07 -1.53 -27.56
C SER A 796 -31.82 -0.40 -28.54
N HIS A 797 -31.97 -0.65 -29.83
CA HIS A 797 -31.90 0.35 -30.88
C HIS A 797 -33.22 1.11 -31.12
N SER A 798 -34.33 0.67 -30.52
CA SER A 798 -35.66 1.30 -30.67
C SER A 798 -36.48 1.27 -29.36
N PRO A 799 -37.20 2.34 -29.01
CA PRO A 799 -38.06 2.38 -27.83
C PRO A 799 -39.25 1.42 -27.93
N ALA A 800 -39.76 1.16 -29.14
CA ALA A 800 -40.86 0.22 -29.37
C ALA A 800 -40.50 -1.22 -28.97
N ILE A 801 -39.21 -1.59 -29.04
CA ILE A 801 -38.70 -2.90 -28.61
C ILE A 801 -38.52 -2.96 -27.08
N LEU A 802 -38.20 -1.84 -26.44
CA LEU A 802 -38.01 -1.79 -24.98
C LEU A 802 -39.33 -1.79 -24.22
N ARG A 803 -40.33 -1.06 -24.73
CA ARG A 803 -41.63 -0.91 -24.08
C ARG A 803 -42.25 -2.23 -23.59
N PRO A 804 -42.39 -3.30 -24.41
CA PRO A 804 -42.98 -4.55 -23.94
C PRO A 804 -42.13 -5.23 -22.86
N LYS A 805 -40.79 -5.14 -22.93
CA LYS A 805 -39.89 -5.70 -21.91
C LYS A 805 -40.03 -4.97 -20.57
N ILE A 806 -40.13 -3.64 -20.61
CA ILE A 806 -40.34 -2.79 -19.42
C ILE A 806 -41.72 -3.08 -18.81
N ALA A 807 -42.76 -3.14 -19.64
CA ALA A 807 -44.12 -3.48 -19.20
C ALA A 807 -44.15 -4.84 -18.50
N ARG A 808 -43.49 -5.85 -19.08
CA ARG A 808 -43.40 -7.18 -18.48
C ARG A 808 -42.77 -7.17 -17.08
N ILE A 809 -41.64 -6.49 -16.89
CA ILE A 809 -40.97 -6.44 -15.58
C ILE A 809 -41.83 -5.67 -14.57
N ARG A 810 -42.50 -4.60 -14.99
CA ARG A 810 -43.46 -3.85 -14.16
C ARG A 810 -44.67 -4.70 -13.75
N GLU A 811 -45.20 -5.52 -14.66
CA GLU A 811 -46.27 -6.48 -14.34
C GLU A 811 -45.81 -7.56 -13.36
N LEU A 812 -44.59 -8.09 -13.55
CA LEU A 812 -43.98 -9.06 -12.65
C LEU A 812 -43.74 -8.48 -11.25
N ALA A 813 -43.35 -7.21 -11.15
CA ALA A 813 -43.22 -6.51 -9.87
C ALA A 813 -44.58 -6.34 -9.19
N LYS A 814 -45.61 -5.93 -9.96
CA LYS A 814 -47.00 -5.81 -9.47
C LYS A 814 -47.52 -7.14 -8.91
N ALA A 815 -47.30 -8.23 -9.65
CA ALA A 815 -47.73 -9.57 -9.24
C ALA A 815 -47.09 -10.03 -7.92
N ARG A 816 -45.94 -9.47 -7.56
CA ARG A 816 -45.21 -9.72 -6.30
C ARG A 816 -45.53 -8.73 -5.18
N GLY A 817 -46.49 -7.84 -5.38
CA GLY A 817 -46.88 -6.84 -4.38
C GLY A 817 -45.94 -5.63 -4.30
N ARG A 818 -45.03 -5.44 -5.28
CA ARG A 818 -44.23 -4.23 -5.41
C ARG A 818 -44.95 -3.18 -6.24
N ASP A 819 -44.76 -1.91 -5.91
CA ASP A 819 -45.18 -0.81 -6.77
C ASP A 819 -44.34 -0.84 -8.07
N PRO A 820 -44.96 -1.01 -9.25
CA PRO A 820 -44.25 -1.01 -10.52
C PRO A 820 -43.46 0.29 -10.80
N ARG A 821 -43.88 1.41 -10.21
CA ARG A 821 -43.20 2.72 -10.34
C ARG A 821 -42.02 2.87 -9.38
N SER A 822 -41.85 1.93 -8.45
CA SER A 822 -40.64 1.81 -7.65
C SER A 822 -39.44 1.38 -8.50
N LEU A 823 -39.66 0.67 -9.61
CA LEU A 823 -38.59 0.25 -10.52
C LEU A 823 -38.31 1.34 -11.56
N LYS A 824 -37.09 1.87 -11.55
CA LYS A 824 -36.64 2.93 -12.46
C LYS A 824 -35.90 2.35 -13.66
N PHE A 825 -36.32 2.66 -14.87
CA PHE A 825 -35.72 2.13 -16.09
C PHE A 825 -34.81 3.15 -16.76
N PHE A 826 -33.56 2.76 -17.01
CA PHE A 826 -32.53 3.61 -17.60
C PHE A 826 -32.04 3.01 -18.91
N ALA A 827 -32.30 3.68 -20.03
CA ALA A 827 -31.79 3.24 -21.33
C ALA A 827 -30.36 3.74 -21.57
N THR A 828 -29.49 2.91 -22.16
CA THR A 828 -28.21 3.40 -22.69
C THR A 828 -28.46 4.42 -23.80
N PHE A 829 -27.83 5.60 -23.75
CA PHE A 829 -27.94 6.62 -24.78
C PHE A 829 -26.60 7.34 -24.97
N THR A 830 -26.11 7.43 -26.21
CA THR A 830 -24.82 8.08 -26.52
C THR A 830 -25.07 9.39 -27.26
N PRO A 831 -24.98 10.56 -26.59
CA PRO A 831 -25.13 11.85 -27.23
C PRO A 831 -23.82 12.30 -27.91
N ILE A 832 -23.93 12.82 -29.13
CA ILE A 832 -22.89 13.56 -29.84
C ILE A 832 -23.42 14.97 -30.07
N LEU A 833 -22.91 15.91 -29.26
CA LEU A 833 -23.44 17.26 -29.19
C LEU A 833 -22.52 18.26 -29.91
N GLY A 834 -23.13 19.22 -30.58
CA GLY A 834 -22.51 20.46 -31.08
C GLY A 834 -23.41 21.63 -30.69
N ARG A 835 -22.94 22.88 -30.82
CA ARG A 835 -23.82 24.04 -30.58
C ARG A 835 -24.92 24.14 -31.64
N THR A 836 -24.65 23.60 -32.83
CA THR A 836 -25.63 23.40 -33.90
C THR A 836 -25.65 21.94 -34.35
N ASP A 837 -26.67 21.55 -35.11
CA ASP A 837 -26.77 20.21 -35.69
C ASP A 837 -25.62 19.94 -36.68
N GLU A 838 -25.16 20.96 -37.42
CA GLU A 838 -24.02 20.86 -38.35
C GLU A 838 -22.72 20.57 -37.61
N GLU A 839 -22.45 21.26 -36.49
CA GLU A 839 -21.29 20.99 -35.65
C GLU A 839 -21.33 19.57 -35.09
N ALA A 840 -22.49 19.11 -34.62
CA ALA A 840 -22.67 17.76 -34.11
C ALA A 840 -22.43 16.69 -35.19
N LYS A 841 -22.95 16.91 -36.40
CA LYS A 841 -22.72 16.03 -37.57
C LYS A 841 -21.25 16.00 -37.99
N ALA A 842 -20.57 17.15 -37.99
CA ALA A 842 -19.14 17.22 -38.27
C ALA A 842 -18.33 16.46 -37.20
N LYS A 843 -18.66 16.65 -35.92
CA LYS A 843 -18.06 15.89 -34.81
C LYS A 843 -18.29 14.39 -34.95
N TYR A 844 -19.51 13.96 -35.27
CA TYR A 844 -19.83 12.54 -35.52
C TYR A 844 -19.05 11.95 -36.70
N ALA A 845 -18.94 12.69 -37.82
CA ALA A 845 -18.17 12.25 -38.98
C ALA A 845 -16.69 12.08 -38.64
N GLU A 846 -16.12 12.98 -37.85
CA GLU A 846 -14.73 12.86 -37.37
C GLU A 846 -14.54 11.65 -36.45
N LEU A 847 -15.40 11.48 -35.45
CA LEU A 847 -15.35 10.31 -34.54
C LEU A 847 -15.49 8.99 -35.31
N SER A 848 -16.32 8.96 -36.35
CA SER A 848 -16.52 7.80 -37.21
C SER A 848 -15.27 7.36 -37.97
N ARG A 849 -14.34 8.29 -38.27
CA ARG A 849 -13.06 7.94 -38.91
C ARG A 849 -12.12 7.17 -38.00
N HIS A 850 -12.28 7.32 -36.69
CA HIS A 850 -11.49 6.62 -35.68
C HIS A 850 -12.13 5.28 -35.26
N ALA A 851 -13.38 5.02 -35.68
CA ALA A 851 -14.13 3.82 -35.34
C ALA A 851 -13.42 2.53 -35.78
N SER A 852 -13.13 1.63 -34.84
CA SER A 852 -12.50 0.35 -35.16
C SER A 852 -13.54 -0.74 -35.41
N THR A 853 -13.72 -1.12 -36.68
CA THR A 853 -14.61 -2.21 -37.09
C THR A 853 -14.26 -3.52 -36.38
N ILE A 854 -12.98 -3.92 -36.35
CA ILE A 854 -12.59 -5.19 -35.71
C ILE A 854 -12.90 -5.20 -34.21
N GLY A 855 -12.67 -4.10 -33.50
CA GLY A 855 -13.04 -4.11 -32.09
C GLY A 855 -14.55 -4.06 -31.86
N GLY A 856 -15.30 -3.39 -32.75
CA GLY A 856 -16.77 -3.54 -32.80
C GLY A 856 -17.19 -5.01 -32.95
N LEU A 857 -16.54 -5.76 -33.84
CA LEU A 857 -16.78 -7.21 -34.00
C LEU A 857 -16.42 -8.00 -32.75
N VAL A 858 -15.31 -7.68 -32.07
CA VAL A 858 -14.92 -8.33 -30.80
C VAL A 858 -16.01 -8.16 -29.73
N LEU A 859 -16.51 -6.93 -29.54
CA LEU A 859 -17.56 -6.67 -28.55
C LEU A 859 -18.85 -7.40 -28.88
N VAL A 860 -19.31 -7.29 -30.13
CA VAL A 860 -20.57 -7.88 -30.56
C VAL A 860 -20.48 -9.40 -30.49
N SER A 861 -19.38 -9.99 -30.96
CA SER A 861 -19.15 -11.44 -30.86
C SER A 861 -19.17 -11.90 -29.41
N GLY A 862 -18.58 -11.11 -28.51
CA GLY A 862 -18.67 -11.31 -27.09
C GLY A 862 -20.11 -11.30 -26.58
N TRP A 863 -20.85 -10.22 -26.83
CA TRP A 863 -22.22 -10.03 -26.33
C TRP A 863 -23.22 -11.06 -26.85
N THR A 864 -23.05 -11.51 -28.09
CA THR A 864 -23.95 -12.47 -28.73
C THR A 864 -23.50 -13.92 -28.56
N GLY A 865 -22.22 -14.16 -28.28
CA GLY A 865 -21.61 -15.48 -28.32
C GLY A 865 -21.30 -16.00 -29.73
N ILE A 866 -21.56 -15.20 -30.78
CA ILE A 866 -21.35 -15.58 -32.17
C ILE A 866 -19.97 -15.12 -32.62
N ASP A 867 -19.16 -16.03 -33.14
CA ASP A 867 -17.87 -15.66 -33.75
C ASP A 867 -18.07 -15.03 -35.14
N LEU A 868 -18.20 -13.69 -35.19
CA LEU A 868 -18.41 -12.94 -36.42
C LEU A 868 -17.22 -12.96 -37.39
N SER A 869 -16.06 -13.50 -37.00
CA SER A 869 -14.93 -13.71 -37.93
C SER A 869 -15.23 -14.74 -39.00
N ARG A 870 -16.21 -15.62 -38.75
CA ARG A 870 -16.62 -16.70 -39.66
C ARG A 870 -17.64 -16.24 -40.72
N VAL A 871 -18.19 -15.04 -40.58
CA VAL A 871 -19.17 -14.47 -41.49
C VAL A 871 -18.50 -13.37 -42.33
N PRO A 872 -18.62 -13.40 -43.67
CA PRO A 872 -18.14 -12.32 -44.53
C PRO A 872 -18.71 -10.96 -44.10
N LEU A 873 -17.86 -9.93 -44.04
CA LEU A 873 -18.20 -8.61 -43.45
C LEU A 873 -19.44 -7.94 -44.05
N ASP A 874 -19.70 -8.20 -45.33
CA ASP A 874 -20.77 -7.57 -46.11
C ASP A 874 -21.92 -8.55 -46.42
N GLN A 875 -21.88 -9.76 -45.86
CA GLN A 875 -23.00 -10.70 -45.88
C GLN A 875 -24.07 -10.27 -44.88
N GLU A 876 -25.33 -10.37 -45.28
CA GLU A 876 -26.48 -10.12 -44.41
C GLU A 876 -26.57 -11.22 -43.34
N LEU A 877 -26.69 -10.81 -42.08
CA LEU A 877 -26.83 -11.72 -40.95
C LEU A 877 -28.22 -12.37 -40.98
N SER A 878 -28.24 -13.69 -41.15
CA SER A 878 -29.47 -14.49 -41.10
C SER A 878 -29.53 -15.32 -39.82
N ALA A 879 -30.74 -15.74 -39.43
CA ALA A 879 -30.91 -16.64 -38.29
C ALA A 879 -30.19 -18.00 -38.46
N SER A 880 -29.88 -18.39 -39.70
CA SER A 880 -29.14 -19.61 -40.03
C SER A 880 -27.62 -19.52 -39.83
N ASP A 881 -27.04 -18.33 -39.72
CA ASP A 881 -25.59 -18.14 -39.52
C ASP A 881 -25.15 -18.37 -38.05
N VAL A 882 -26.08 -18.75 -37.18
CA VAL A 882 -25.89 -18.97 -35.75
C VAL A 882 -25.66 -20.47 -35.50
N HIS A 883 -24.39 -20.88 -35.40
CA HIS A 883 -24.02 -22.31 -35.37
C HIS A 883 -23.57 -22.87 -34.00
N GLU A 884 -23.72 -22.14 -32.89
CA GLU A 884 -23.42 -22.68 -31.55
C GLU A 884 -24.50 -22.33 -30.52
N ASP A 885 -24.83 -23.34 -29.70
CA ASP A 885 -25.57 -23.43 -28.43
C ASP A 885 -26.66 -22.38 -28.08
N HIS A 886 -27.78 -22.87 -27.56
CA HIS A 886 -29.07 -22.20 -27.32
C HIS A 886 -29.08 -21.00 -26.32
N ARG A 887 -27.99 -20.23 -26.13
CA ARG A 887 -27.82 -19.38 -24.94
C ARG A 887 -28.03 -17.87 -25.08
N ILE A 888 -28.08 -17.24 -26.25
CA ILE A 888 -28.40 -15.79 -26.33
C ILE A 888 -29.15 -15.43 -27.64
N SER A 889 -30.43 -15.80 -27.74
CA SER A 889 -31.30 -15.43 -28.87
C SER A 889 -31.81 -13.97 -28.81
N SER A 890 -31.88 -13.37 -27.62
CA SER A 890 -32.55 -12.09 -27.38
C SER A 890 -31.81 -10.85 -27.92
N LEU A 891 -30.50 -10.94 -28.15
CA LEU A 891 -29.69 -9.86 -28.73
C LEU A 891 -29.70 -9.89 -30.27
N LEU A 892 -29.75 -11.09 -30.86
CA LEU A 892 -29.91 -11.30 -32.31
C LEU A 892 -31.28 -10.83 -32.78
N GLU A 893 -32.35 -11.10 -32.01
CA GLU A 893 -33.68 -10.56 -32.27
C GLU A 893 -33.69 -9.02 -32.28
N ALA A 894 -32.84 -8.40 -31.47
CA ALA A 894 -32.63 -6.96 -31.48
C ALA A 894 -31.81 -6.47 -32.69
N PHE A 895 -31.22 -7.36 -33.48
CA PHE A 895 -30.62 -7.03 -34.78
C PHE A 895 -31.49 -7.48 -35.96
N THR A 896 -32.40 -8.43 -35.80
CA THR A 896 -33.30 -8.89 -36.88
C THR A 896 -34.66 -8.19 -36.90
N ALA A 897 -35.06 -7.53 -35.81
CA ALA A 897 -36.20 -6.60 -35.82
C ALA A 897 -35.85 -5.38 -36.69
N THR A 898 -36.38 -5.37 -37.91
CA THR A 898 -36.15 -4.34 -38.92
C THR A 898 -36.76 -3.01 -38.47
N SER A 899 -35.92 -2.00 -38.25
CA SER A 899 -36.34 -0.60 -38.15
C SER A 899 -36.25 0.06 -39.53
N PRO A 900 -37.16 0.98 -39.92
CA PRO A 900 -37.09 1.70 -41.20
C PRO A 900 -35.74 2.38 -41.47
N ASP A 901 -34.99 2.70 -40.41
CA ASP A 901 -33.72 3.43 -40.47
C ASP A 901 -32.46 2.53 -40.65
N VAL A 902 -32.61 1.20 -40.70
CA VAL A 902 -31.48 0.26 -40.88
C VAL A 902 -31.81 -0.76 -41.98
N PRO A 903 -31.37 -0.52 -43.23
CA PRO A 903 -31.84 -1.32 -44.36
C PRO A 903 -31.20 -2.71 -44.48
N ARG A 904 -30.00 -2.95 -43.95
CA ARG A 904 -29.30 -4.27 -43.97
C ARG A 904 -28.39 -4.43 -42.76
N TRP A 905 -28.47 -5.56 -42.08
CA TRP A 905 -27.58 -5.90 -40.96
C TRP A 905 -26.47 -6.83 -41.42
N THR A 906 -25.27 -6.28 -41.61
CA THR A 906 -24.04 -7.04 -41.90
C THR A 906 -23.08 -6.95 -40.71
N PRO A 907 -22.09 -7.87 -40.56
CA PRO A 907 -21.07 -7.74 -39.52
C PRO A 907 -20.40 -6.36 -39.51
N ARG A 908 -20.15 -5.75 -40.68
CA ARG A 908 -19.62 -4.39 -40.78
C ARG A 908 -20.55 -3.35 -40.13
N THR A 909 -21.83 -3.34 -40.50
CA THR A 909 -22.79 -2.35 -39.99
C THR A 909 -23.00 -2.50 -38.48
N VAL A 910 -23.08 -3.74 -37.98
CA VAL A 910 -23.23 -4.00 -36.55
C VAL A 910 -21.99 -3.53 -35.78
N ALA A 911 -20.80 -3.81 -36.30
CA ALA A 911 -19.54 -3.41 -35.69
C ALA A 911 -19.35 -1.88 -35.65
N GLU A 912 -19.67 -1.18 -36.75
CA GLU A 912 -19.57 0.28 -36.83
C GLU A 912 -20.52 0.96 -35.85
N LYS A 913 -21.77 0.47 -35.73
CA LYS A 913 -22.72 0.96 -34.72
C LYS A 913 -22.25 0.67 -33.29
N ALA A 914 -21.77 -0.55 -33.04
CA ALA A 914 -21.25 -0.93 -31.73
C ALA A 914 -20.03 -0.11 -31.30
N ALA A 915 -19.21 0.34 -32.25
CA ALA A 915 -18.00 1.09 -31.97
C ALA A 915 -18.26 2.47 -31.34
N ILE A 916 -19.40 3.13 -31.65
CA ILE A 916 -19.72 4.48 -31.16
C ILE A 916 -20.92 4.48 -30.19
N GLY A 917 -21.90 3.59 -30.39
CA GLY A 917 -23.13 3.54 -29.58
C GLY A 917 -23.29 2.29 -28.71
N GLY A 918 -22.40 1.31 -28.84
CA GLY A 918 -22.63 -0.02 -28.27
C GLY A 918 -23.95 -0.61 -28.80
N LEU A 919 -24.82 -1.06 -27.89
CA LEU A 919 -26.15 -1.60 -28.20
C LEU A 919 -27.28 -0.59 -28.02
N GLY A 920 -26.95 0.68 -27.75
CA GLY A 920 -27.92 1.76 -27.51
C GLY A 920 -28.02 2.74 -28.67
N PRO A 921 -29.04 3.61 -28.66
CA PRO A 921 -29.17 4.71 -29.61
C PRO A 921 -28.01 5.71 -29.50
N VAL A 922 -27.64 6.26 -30.67
CA VAL A 922 -26.79 7.45 -30.78
C VAL A 922 -27.67 8.65 -31.14
N GLY A 923 -27.58 9.74 -30.37
CA GLY A 923 -28.24 11.01 -30.64
C GLY A 923 -27.23 12.02 -31.16
N VAL A 924 -27.31 12.43 -32.43
CA VAL A 924 -26.39 13.41 -33.03
C VAL A 924 -27.16 14.70 -33.33
N GLY A 925 -26.78 15.80 -32.70
CA GLY A 925 -27.42 17.11 -32.94
C GLY A 925 -27.04 18.19 -31.92
N SER A 926 -27.69 19.33 -32.06
CA SER A 926 -27.74 20.39 -31.05
C SER A 926 -28.40 19.90 -29.75
N PRO A 927 -28.24 20.62 -28.63
CA PRO A 927 -28.89 20.27 -27.36
C PRO A 927 -30.40 20.11 -27.51
N GLU A 928 -31.05 20.99 -28.28
CA GLU A 928 -32.47 20.94 -28.58
C GLU A 928 -32.85 19.63 -29.27
N THR A 929 -32.14 19.28 -30.34
CA THR A 929 -32.40 18.07 -31.14
C THR A 929 -32.22 16.81 -30.30
N VAL A 930 -31.15 16.74 -29.51
CA VAL A 930 -30.88 15.59 -28.64
C VAL A 930 -31.90 15.50 -27.50
N ALA A 931 -32.29 16.62 -26.89
CA ALA A 931 -33.31 16.65 -25.83
C ALA A 931 -34.68 16.16 -26.33
N ILE A 932 -35.10 16.56 -27.54
CA ILE A 932 -36.34 16.06 -28.17
C ILE A 932 -36.30 14.53 -28.31
N LYS A 933 -35.17 14.00 -28.80
CA LYS A 933 -35.00 12.56 -28.95
C LYS A 933 -35.05 11.83 -27.61
N MET A 934 -34.44 12.38 -26.56
CA MET A 934 -34.51 11.79 -25.22
C MET A 934 -35.96 11.81 -24.67
N GLU A 935 -36.71 12.88 -24.90
CA GLU A 935 -38.12 12.98 -24.51
C GLU A 935 -39.00 11.94 -25.22
N GLU A 936 -38.80 11.75 -26.53
CA GLU A 936 -39.44 10.70 -27.32
C GLU A 936 -39.17 9.31 -26.72
N TRP A 937 -37.91 9.02 -26.40
CA TRP A 937 -37.51 7.75 -25.79
C TRP A 937 -38.14 7.52 -24.42
N ILE A 938 -38.26 8.56 -23.58
CA ILE A 938 -38.96 8.48 -22.29
C ILE A 938 -40.42 8.09 -22.51
N ARG A 939 -41.12 8.80 -23.39
CA ARG A 939 -42.56 8.61 -23.62
C ARG A 939 -42.87 7.25 -24.26
N GLU A 940 -42.16 6.91 -25.32
CA GLU A 940 -42.44 5.71 -26.11
C GLU A 940 -41.93 4.45 -25.42
N GLY A 941 -40.74 4.52 -24.82
CA GLY A 941 -40.11 3.42 -24.10
C GLY A 941 -40.63 3.21 -22.68
N ASP A 942 -41.34 4.17 -22.08
CA ASP A 942 -41.72 4.17 -20.65
C ASP A 942 -40.50 4.14 -19.71
N LEU A 943 -39.49 4.95 -20.06
CA LEU A 943 -38.24 5.08 -19.32
C LEU A 943 -38.34 6.14 -18.21
N ASP A 944 -37.51 5.97 -17.19
CA ASP A 944 -37.37 6.94 -16.08
C ASP A 944 -36.08 7.78 -16.21
N GLY A 945 -35.13 7.37 -17.06
CA GLY A 945 -33.91 8.11 -17.34
C GLY A 945 -32.98 7.41 -18.32
N PHE A 946 -31.71 7.84 -18.31
CA PHE A 946 -30.70 7.34 -19.24
C PHE A 946 -29.37 7.03 -18.55
N ASN A 947 -28.70 5.99 -19.04
CA ASN A 947 -27.29 5.75 -18.79
C ASN A 947 -26.48 6.34 -19.95
N ILE A 948 -25.73 7.42 -19.69
CA ILE A 948 -25.07 8.19 -20.74
C ILE A 948 -23.77 7.50 -21.18
N GLY A 949 -23.76 7.02 -22.42
CA GLY A 949 -22.55 6.52 -23.09
C GLY A 949 -21.63 7.68 -23.50
N TYR A 950 -20.32 7.42 -23.56
CA TYR A 950 -19.33 8.41 -23.99
C TYR A 950 -18.50 7.85 -25.14
N VAL A 951 -18.09 8.72 -26.07
CA VAL A 951 -17.24 8.33 -27.20
C VAL A 951 -15.83 8.84 -27.00
N THR A 952 -15.66 10.05 -26.49
CA THR A 952 -14.39 10.56 -25.93
C THR A 952 -14.56 10.93 -24.46
N THR A 953 -13.49 10.85 -23.68
CA THR A 953 -13.53 11.19 -22.25
C THR A 953 -12.41 12.15 -21.83
N PRO A 954 -12.69 13.18 -21.00
CA PRO A 954 -14.00 13.57 -20.46
C PRO A 954 -14.93 14.26 -21.48
N GLY A 955 -14.48 14.53 -22.71
CA GLY A 955 -15.18 15.38 -23.69
C GLY A 955 -16.69 15.15 -23.87
N SER A 956 -17.15 13.89 -23.98
CA SER A 956 -18.59 13.62 -24.11
C SER A 956 -19.39 14.05 -22.86
N PHE A 957 -18.78 13.91 -21.67
CA PHE A 957 -19.40 14.36 -20.42
C PHE A 957 -19.36 15.88 -20.29
N GLU A 958 -18.29 16.54 -20.75
CA GLU A 958 -18.19 18.00 -20.80
C GLU A 958 -19.32 18.57 -21.67
N ASP A 959 -19.50 18.03 -22.88
CA ASP A 959 -20.59 18.42 -23.79
C ASP A 959 -21.97 18.25 -23.14
N VAL A 960 -22.21 17.14 -22.42
CA VAL A 960 -23.50 16.91 -21.75
C VAL A 960 -23.72 17.92 -20.62
N VAL A 961 -22.70 18.18 -19.80
CA VAL A 961 -22.77 19.14 -18.69
C VAL A 961 -22.96 20.57 -19.17
N GLU A 962 -22.26 20.98 -20.22
CA GLU A 962 -22.24 22.36 -20.71
C GLU A 962 -23.40 22.69 -21.65
N LEU A 963 -23.85 21.71 -22.45
CA LEU A 963 -24.81 21.95 -23.52
C LEU A 963 -26.18 21.30 -23.24
N LEU A 964 -26.20 20.01 -22.91
CA LEU A 964 -27.46 19.24 -22.84
C LEU A 964 -28.22 19.44 -21.52
N ILE A 965 -27.55 19.40 -20.37
CA ILE A 965 -28.22 19.57 -19.07
C ILE A 965 -28.94 20.93 -18.95
N PRO A 966 -28.33 22.07 -19.34
CA PRO A 966 -29.03 23.36 -19.34
C PRO A 966 -30.30 23.33 -20.21
N GLU A 967 -30.25 22.65 -21.35
CA GLU A 967 -31.41 22.52 -22.23
C GLU A 967 -32.51 21.63 -21.62
N LEU A 968 -32.14 20.52 -20.99
CA LEU A 968 -33.09 19.66 -20.29
C LEU A 968 -33.77 20.39 -19.12
N ARG A 969 -33.04 21.25 -18.39
CA ARG A 969 -33.60 22.13 -17.35
C ARG A 969 -34.55 23.16 -17.94
N ARG A 970 -34.17 23.83 -19.03
CA ARG A 970 -35.05 24.79 -19.75
C ARG A 970 -36.39 24.16 -20.14
N ARG A 971 -36.41 22.88 -20.48
CA ARG A 971 -37.60 22.10 -20.82
C ARG A 971 -38.37 21.53 -19.62
N GLY A 972 -37.85 21.68 -18.41
CA GLY A 972 -38.43 21.06 -17.20
C GLY A 972 -38.30 19.53 -17.16
N LEU A 973 -37.42 18.94 -17.98
CA LEU A 973 -37.16 17.49 -18.03
C LEU A 973 -36.08 17.05 -17.04
N TYR A 974 -35.30 18.00 -16.52
CA TYR A 974 -34.28 17.76 -15.51
C TYR A 974 -34.46 18.74 -14.35
N PRO A 975 -34.24 18.32 -13.09
CA PRO A 975 -34.40 19.21 -11.96
C PRO A 975 -33.42 20.39 -12.02
N GLU A 976 -33.87 21.52 -11.46
CA GLU A 976 -33.02 22.69 -11.23
C GLU A 976 -31.81 22.32 -10.37
N ALA A 977 -30.73 23.10 -10.53
CA ALA A 977 -29.54 22.90 -9.72
C ALA A 977 -29.90 23.02 -8.22
N GLN A 978 -29.67 21.96 -7.45
CA GLN A 978 -29.97 21.96 -6.03
C GLN A 978 -29.00 22.89 -5.29
N GLU A 979 -29.48 24.08 -4.88
CA GLU A 979 -28.85 24.92 -3.86
C GLU A 979 -29.14 24.35 -2.46
N ASN A 980 -28.78 23.09 -2.22
CA ASN A 980 -28.91 22.53 -0.87
C ASN A 980 -27.72 23.02 -0.04
N GLU A 981 -27.90 24.15 0.65
CA GLU A 981 -26.98 24.66 1.67
C GLU A 981 -26.87 23.66 2.83
N GLY A 982 -26.05 22.61 2.66
CA GLY A 982 -25.51 21.80 3.76
C GLY A 982 -26.06 20.38 3.94
N GLU A 983 -27.05 19.91 3.17
CA GLU A 983 -27.64 18.57 3.35
C GLU A 983 -27.39 17.64 2.15
N THR A 984 -26.64 16.56 2.37
CA THR A 984 -26.38 15.49 1.39
C THR A 984 -27.51 14.46 1.43
N LEU A 985 -28.17 14.22 0.29
CA LEU A 985 -29.18 13.17 0.15
C LEU A 985 -28.53 11.82 -0.17
N THR A 986 -29.10 10.72 0.31
CA THR A 986 -28.68 9.38 -0.12
C THR A 986 -29.07 9.12 -1.59
N ALA A 987 -28.45 8.13 -2.22
CA ALA A 987 -28.77 7.75 -3.60
C ALA A 987 -30.26 7.41 -3.73
N ARG A 988 -30.83 6.70 -2.75
CA ARG A 988 -32.25 6.37 -2.69
C ARG A 988 -33.17 7.58 -2.49
N GLU A 989 -32.80 8.53 -1.64
CA GLU A 989 -33.55 9.78 -1.46
C GLU A 989 -33.56 10.65 -2.71
N ARG A 990 -32.48 10.66 -3.49
CA ARG A 990 -32.44 11.36 -4.79
C ARG A 990 -33.41 10.78 -5.80
N VAL A 991 -33.75 9.49 -5.69
CA VAL A 991 -34.65 8.80 -6.64
C VAL A 991 -36.11 8.83 -6.17
N TYR A 992 -36.38 8.57 -4.89
CA TYR A 992 -37.75 8.45 -4.37
C TYR A 992 -38.22 9.64 -3.53
N GLY A 993 -37.33 10.58 -3.22
CA GLY A 993 -37.61 11.75 -2.39
C GLY A 993 -37.01 11.64 -0.98
N LYS A 994 -36.84 12.81 -0.36
CA LYS A 994 -36.28 12.96 1.00
C LYS A 994 -37.10 12.15 2.01
N GLY A 995 -36.40 11.45 2.91
CA GLY A 995 -36.99 10.57 3.91
C GLY A 995 -36.98 9.08 3.54
N GLN A 996 -36.82 8.72 2.25
CA GLN A 996 -36.71 7.34 1.81
C GLN A 996 -35.25 6.86 1.78
N LYS A 997 -34.58 6.82 2.93
CA LYS A 997 -33.15 6.42 3.01
C LYS A 997 -32.93 4.91 2.87
N GLY A 998 -33.73 4.11 3.55
CA GLY A 998 -33.69 2.64 3.50
C GLY A 998 -34.63 2.05 2.44
N LEU A 999 -34.60 0.72 2.30
CA LEU A 999 -35.49 -0.01 1.40
C LEU A 999 -36.97 0.33 1.67
N ARG A 1000 -37.73 0.52 0.56
CA ARG A 1000 -39.18 0.71 0.61
C ARG A 1000 -39.86 -0.52 1.22
N ASP A 1001 -41.01 -0.30 1.86
CA ASP A 1001 -41.71 -1.38 2.57
C ASP A 1001 -42.19 -2.52 1.66
N ASP A 1002 -42.45 -2.23 0.39
CA ASP A 1002 -42.82 -3.23 -0.61
C ASP A 1002 -41.63 -4.03 -1.16
N HIS A 1003 -40.38 -3.60 -0.91
CA HIS A 1003 -39.19 -4.32 -1.35
C HIS A 1003 -38.96 -5.60 -0.50
N PRO A 1004 -38.62 -6.77 -1.08
CA PRO A 1004 -38.47 -8.02 -0.33
C PRO A 1004 -37.40 -7.95 0.78
N GLY A 1005 -36.35 -7.14 0.58
CA GLY A 1005 -35.34 -6.89 1.62
C GLY A 1005 -35.90 -6.23 2.89
N SER A 1006 -37.02 -5.51 2.81
CA SER A 1006 -37.64 -4.81 3.95
C SER A 1006 -38.18 -5.76 5.03
N ARG A 1007 -38.48 -7.02 4.68
CA ARG A 1007 -38.90 -8.07 5.62
C ARG A 1007 -37.78 -8.47 6.59
N TYR A 1008 -36.53 -8.17 6.23
CA TYR A 1008 -35.35 -8.47 7.03
C TYR A 1008 -35.00 -7.34 7.99
N LYS A 1009 -35.71 -6.20 8.00
CA LYS A 1009 -35.51 -5.12 8.98
C LYS A 1009 -35.58 -5.69 10.39
N TYR A 1010 -34.67 -5.26 11.26
CA TYR A 1010 -34.49 -5.78 12.62
C TYR A 1010 -35.80 -6.01 13.41
N ASP A 1011 -36.73 -5.06 13.39
CA ASP A 1011 -37.99 -5.13 14.15
C ASP A 1011 -39.04 -6.06 13.53
N ARG A 1012 -38.88 -6.41 12.24
CA ARG A 1012 -39.80 -7.26 11.48
C ARG A 1012 -39.28 -8.68 11.33
N TYR A 1013 -37.96 -8.86 11.30
CA TYR A 1013 -37.32 -10.14 11.08
C TYR A 1013 -37.21 -10.93 12.40
N PRO A 1014 -38.01 -11.99 12.60
CA PRO A 1014 -37.84 -12.85 13.75
C PRO A 1014 -36.52 -13.62 13.59
N ILE A 1015 -35.69 -13.65 14.64
CA ILE A 1015 -34.66 -14.67 14.73
C ILE A 1015 -35.39 -15.93 15.19
N GLU A 1016 -35.85 -16.75 14.25
CA GLU A 1016 -36.11 -18.15 14.60
C GLU A 1016 -34.75 -18.83 14.85
N GLU A 1017 -34.69 -19.64 15.92
CA GLU A 1017 -33.69 -20.69 16.04
C GLU A 1017 -33.86 -21.61 14.83
N ASP A 1018 -33.19 -21.32 13.72
CA ASP A 1018 -33.19 -22.16 12.52
C ASP A 1018 -32.57 -23.53 12.86
N VAL A 1019 -33.44 -24.42 13.34
CA VAL A 1019 -33.35 -25.88 13.53
C VAL A 1019 -32.27 -26.35 14.51
N ALA A 1020 -32.70 -26.49 15.77
CA ALA A 1020 -32.12 -27.43 16.72
C ALA A 1020 -31.98 -28.83 16.09
N ALA A 1021 -30.80 -29.42 16.27
CA ALA A 1021 -30.53 -30.86 16.32
C ALA A 1021 -31.56 -31.77 15.63
N GLY A 1022 -31.32 -32.10 14.36
CA GLY A 1022 -31.85 -33.35 13.82
C GLY A 1022 -31.16 -34.51 14.52
N ASP A 1023 -31.91 -35.19 15.38
CA ASP A 1023 -31.66 -36.52 15.90
C ASP A 1023 -31.08 -37.45 14.83
N GLU A 1024 -29.85 -37.93 15.05
CA GLU A 1024 -29.42 -39.26 14.59
C GLU A 1024 -28.77 -39.99 15.76
N THR A 1025 -29.63 -40.45 16.68
CA THR A 1025 -29.37 -41.64 17.50
C THR A 1025 -30.58 -42.57 17.39
N HIS A 1026 -30.30 -43.84 17.01
CA HIS A 1026 -31.21 -44.99 16.78
C HIS A 1026 -31.95 -44.96 15.43
N GLN A 1027 -31.66 -45.80 14.43
CA GLN A 1027 -31.40 -47.24 14.39
C GLN A 1027 -30.61 -47.62 13.13
#